data_AF-A0AAP0DLU6-F1
#
_entry.id   AF-A0AAP0DLU6-F1
#
_cell.length_a   1.000
_cell.length_b   1.000
_cell.length_c   1.000
_cell.angle_alpha   90.00
_cell.angle_beta   90.00
_cell.angle_gamma   90.00
#
_symmetry.space_group_name_H-M   'P 1'
#
loop_
_entity.id
_entity.type
_entity.pdbx_description
1 polymer ?
#
loop_
_entity_poly.entity_id
_entity_poly.type
_entity_poly.pdbx_seq_one_letter_code
_entity_poly.pdbx_strand_id
1 'polypeptide(L)'
;MEKLKSSIPQALILSISQSNPQTLPNTCSSLHDFFDQLPQFHQMVEDLAHTNTSLSIKNAESALDFKLKGNNCFSNGDNSNALRFYTQALRVAPRDVDVSGKNLVATLYVNRAAVLQKMGLFLECQRDCNRALAICRSYSKAWFRRGKANTSMGNYDDAICDLKVSLCMEHSLSGKRQIEGELKLIIRQNKREDYPPNAIKCKESDIQGNKWTDCFLNFNAGSQYDFPWFLPCRSYLTDQLQGIQLQCVETEFERKRHGVSDGHTSSHFASCRGTICCGTSEILLLVLVNARLIFIVSKNCRETHCHFCFNELPADIVPCPSCSIALYCSQLCQIHARGQDHQSHTKNHDTGFDLSSDLENYVASVTKAIVNGVNIKQKQNCEHKHECGVNWPAVLPAEIVLAGRIIVKSIEQNRHFGESSTIVNLELCHRYLQLDPEAKLELHISSIVLLKCLHHSYGTDIPVNGDTISQCVLLLSQINVNSMAVVLVRSAADTVGPPSSAGNHTTSTVEQVRVGQAIYLAGSLYNHSCQPNIHTYFLSRTLYIRAIDFVAAGDPLELSYGPQVGQWSSNKRQSSLKEQYAFVCSCTGCSQLNLSDLIINSFRCLNQNCSGVVLDSSVANYEQQKVNVFHCALPLKVSRLEHDAMKKVARSLCEETGLTHRIKPGFCLSCGAFLDLEASNAVVKRAEICIQRLEGLLSFDERLTTTLSKALRSLDLLKSALHPYNKKVAEAQDYVAQAFCLIGELQRSRDHCQASIKILEKLYGGDHIVIGNEMVKLASIQLCLGEDAFEESRNRINSIFSRHYGSHVDAMFPHIRFLKRGI
;
A
#
# COMPACT_ATOMS: atom_id res chain seq x y z
N MET A 1 8.05 0.78 -27.94
CA MET A 1 6.59 0.55 -27.95
C MET A 1 5.88 1.33 -29.04
N GLU A 2 5.77 2.66 -28.98
CA GLU A 2 5.04 3.44 -30.02
C GLU A 2 5.57 3.24 -31.44
N LYS A 3 6.90 3.20 -31.62
CA LYS A 3 7.52 2.87 -32.92
C LYS A 3 7.09 1.48 -33.43
N LEU A 4 7.08 0.47 -32.56
CA LEU A 4 6.62 -0.87 -32.92
C LEU A 4 5.15 -0.87 -33.31
N LYS A 5 4.28 -0.23 -32.51
CA LYS A 5 2.84 -0.07 -32.80
C LYS A 5 2.62 0.55 -34.19
N SER A 6 3.36 1.61 -34.52
CA SER A 6 3.23 2.32 -35.81
C SER A 6 3.64 1.49 -37.03
N SER A 7 4.45 0.43 -36.84
CA SER A 7 4.90 -0.44 -37.92
C SER A 7 3.95 -1.62 -38.19
N ILE A 8 2.96 -1.87 -37.33
CA ILE A 8 2.07 -3.03 -37.44
C ILE A 8 1.11 -2.83 -38.64
N PRO A 9 0.99 -3.80 -39.56
CA PRO A 9 0.07 -3.70 -40.68
C PRO A 9 -1.39 -3.54 -40.23
N GLN A 10 -2.13 -2.66 -40.89
CA GLN A 10 -3.54 -2.40 -40.56
C GLN A 10 -4.41 -3.66 -40.57
N ALA A 11 -4.13 -4.61 -41.48
CA ALA A 11 -4.84 -5.88 -41.55
C ALA A 11 -4.70 -6.71 -40.25
N LEU A 12 -3.52 -6.70 -39.64
CA LEU A 12 -3.26 -7.41 -38.39
C LEU A 12 -3.92 -6.70 -37.20
N ILE A 13 -3.90 -5.36 -37.18
CA ILE A 13 -4.63 -4.56 -36.17
C ILE A 13 -6.13 -4.88 -36.23
N LEU A 14 -6.71 -4.96 -37.43
CA LEU A 14 -8.11 -5.32 -37.61
C LEU A 14 -8.39 -6.76 -37.14
N SER A 15 -7.53 -7.72 -37.47
CA SER A 15 -7.66 -9.11 -36.99
C SER A 15 -7.62 -9.21 -35.47
N ILE A 16 -6.68 -8.51 -34.82
CA ILE A 16 -6.60 -8.43 -33.35
C ILE A 16 -7.85 -7.76 -32.77
N SER A 17 -8.34 -6.69 -33.37
CA SER A 17 -9.54 -5.98 -32.88
C SER A 17 -10.78 -6.89 -32.82
N GLN A 18 -10.92 -7.77 -33.82
CA GLN A 18 -12.04 -8.71 -33.97
C GLN A 18 -11.82 -10.04 -33.24
N SER A 19 -10.62 -10.27 -32.69
CA SER A 19 -10.27 -11.53 -32.04
C SER A 19 -11.06 -11.78 -30.75
N ASN A 20 -11.25 -13.06 -30.47
CA ASN A 20 -11.86 -13.63 -29.27
C ASN A 20 -10.93 -14.74 -28.70
N PRO A 21 -11.21 -15.30 -27.50
CA PRO A 21 -10.34 -16.30 -26.89
C PRO A 21 -10.03 -17.53 -27.75
N GLN A 22 -10.91 -17.93 -28.68
CA GLN A 22 -10.67 -19.08 -29.56
C GLN A 22 -9.73 -18.75 -30.73
N THR A 23 -9.82 -17.52 -31.26
CA THR A 23 -8.95 -17.06 -32.36
C THR A 23 -7.62 -16.47 -31.87
N LEU A 24 -7.49 -16.27 -30.55
CA LEU A 24 -6.38 -15.60 -29.92
C LEU A 24 -5.01 -16.24 -30.22
N PRO A 25 -4.86 -17.58 -30.21
CA PRO A 25 -3.59 -18.21 -30.57
C PRO A 25 -3.11 -17.82 -31.97
N ASN A 26 -4.01 -17.76 -32.95
CA ASN A 26 -3.67 -17.41 -34.33
C ASN A 26 -3.23 -15.95 -34.45
N THR A 27 -3.96 -15.02 -33.84
CA THR A 27 -3.60 -13.59 -33.87
C THR A 27 -2.30 -13.31 -33.11
N CYS A 28 -2.07 -14.04 -32.02
CA CYS A 28 -0.82 -14.00 -31.27
C CYS A 28 0.36 -14.50 -32.11
N SER A 29 0.24 -15.66 -32.78
CA SER A 29 1.27 -16.18 -33.69
C SER A 29 1.58 -15.19 -34.81
N SER A 30 0.55 -14.66 -35.51
CA SER A 30 0.76 -13.72 -36.62
C SER A 30 1.49 -12.44 -36.20
N LEU A 31 1.18 -11.90 -35.01
CA LEU A 31 1.88 -10.72 -34.51
C LEU A 31 3.30 -11.02 -34.05
N HIS A 32 3.50 -12.18 -33.43
CA HIS A 32 4.82 -12.64 -33.02
C HIS A 32 5.73 -12.88 -34.22
N ASP A 33 5.24 -13.56 -35.27
CA ASP A 33 5.96 -13.77 -36.53
C ASP A 33 6.36 -12.44 -37.20
N PHE A 34 5.46 -11.45 -37.16
CA PHE A 34 5.76 -10.11 -37.66
C PHE A 34 6.88 -9.43 -36.87
N PHE A 35 6.83 -9.47 -35.54
CA PHE A 35 7.87 -8.89 -34.69
C PHE A 35 9.22 -9.60 -34.79
N ASP A 36 9.22 -10.93 -34.95
CA ASP A 36 10.43 -11.72 -35.16
C ASP A 36 11.12 -11.43 -36.52
N GLN A 37 10.50 -10.66 -37.41
CA GLN A 37 11.14 -10.14 -38.62
C GLN A 37 11.75 -8.74 -38.43
N LEU A 38 11.51 -8.06 -37.31
CA LEU A 38 11.95 -6.69 -37.07
C LEU A 38 13.25 -6.64 -36.24
N PRO A 39 14.39 -6.15 -36.79
CA PRO A 39 15.62 -6.02 -36.02
C PRO A 39 15.49 -5.12 -34.78
N GLN A 40 14.67 -4.06 -34.89
CA GLN A 40 14.41 -3.13 -33.77
C GLN A 40 13.70 -3.82 -32.59
N PHE A 41 12.89 -4.85 -32.85
CA PHE A 41 12.23 -5.63 -31.81
C PHE A 41 13.25 -6.48 -31.04
N HIS A 42 14.17 -7.14 -31.74
CA HIS A 42 15.25 -7.93 -31.13
C HIS A 42 16.14 -7.07 -30.23
N GLN A 43 16.57 -5.91 -30.73
CA GLN A 43 17.36 -4.97 -29.93
C GLN A 43 16.61 -4.53 -28.66
N MET A 44 15.31 -4.24 -28.78
CA MET A 44 14.50 -3.86 -27.61
C MET A 44 14.41 -5.00 -26.59
N VAL A 45 14.20 -6.25 -27.02
CA VAL A 45 14.19 -7.41 -26.12
C VAL A 45 15.57 -7.61 -25.48
N GLU A 46 16.64 -7.44 -26.25
CA GLU A 46 18.02 -7.54 -25.76
C GLU A 46 18.29 -6.51 -24.65
N ASP A 47 17.93 -5.25 -24.89
CA ASP A 47 18.04 -4.16 -23.91
C ASP A 47 17.22 -4.42 -22.64
N LEU A 48 16.11 -5.15 -22.73
CA LEU A 48 15.24 -5.49 -21.60
C LEU A 48 15.70 -6.71 -20.82
N ALA A 49 16.26 -7.72 -21.50
CA ALA A 49 16.50 -9.05 -20.94
C ALA A 49 17.98 -9.37 -20.65
N HIS A 50 18.93 -8.64 -21.23
CA HIS A 50 20.35 -8.93 -21.02
C HIS A 50 20.91 -8.24 -19.77
N THR A 51 21.84 -8.96 -19.15
CA THR A 51 22.58 -8.47 -18.00
C THR A 51 23.54 -7.36 -18.36
N ASN A 52 24.26 -7.45 -19.47
CA ASN A 52 25.36 -6.52 -19.79
C ASN A 52 24.89 -5.09 -20.09
N THR A 53 23.63 -4.92 -20.51
CA THR A 53 22.97 -3.64 -20.75
C THR A 53 22.15 -3.19 -19.54
N SER A 54 22.21 -3.92 -18.41
CA SER A 54 21.33 -3.65 -17.29
C SER A 54 21.74 -2.43 -16.47
N LEU A 55 20.82 -1.46 -16.41
CA LEU A 55 20.91 -0.28 -15.53
C LEU A 55 20.85 -0.66 -14.04
N SER A 56 20.46 -1.90 -13.75
CA SER A 56 20.37 -2.43 -12.39
C SER A 56 21.68 -3.04 -11.88
N ILE A 57 22.72 -3.14 -12.73
CA ILE A 57 24.03 -3.68 -12.32
C ILE A 57 24.69 -2.74 -11.31
N LYS A 58 25.35 -3.36 -10.34
CA LYS A 58 26.19 -2.69 -9.35
C LYS A 58 27.52 -2.25 -9.97
N ASN A 59 27.91 -0.99 -9.75
CA ASN A 59 29.12 -0.38 -10.29
C ASN A 59 30.05 0.09 -9.16
N ALA A 60 31.29 -0.40 -9.17
CA ALA A 60 32.29 -0.09 -8.15
C ALA A 60 32.73 1.40 -8.18
N GLU A 61 32.90 1.99 -9.36
CA GLU A 61 33.29 3.40 -9.52
C GLU A 61 32.21 4.32 -8.97
N SER A 62 30.94 4.06 -9.32
CA SER A 62 29.79 4.81 -8.77
C SER A 62 29.70 4.67 -7.25
N ALA A 63 29.96 3.48 -6.71
CA ALA A 63 29.98 3.25 -5.26
C ALA A 63 31.09 4.06 -4.57
N LEU A 64 32.26 4.16 -5.20
CA LEU A 64 33.39 4.96 -4.70
C LEU A 64 33.12 6.46 -4.77
N ASP A 65 32.49 6.96 -5.82
CA ASP A 65 32.06 8.36 -5.91
C ASP A 65 31.07 8.74 -4.79
N PHE A 66 30.02 7.92 -4.59
CA PHE A 66 29.09 8.14 -3.49
C PHE A 66 29.76 8.02 -2.11
N LYS A 67 30.72 7.10 -1.95
CA LYS A 67 31.53 7.01 -0.73
C LYS A 67 32.30 8.31 -0.48
N LEU A 68 32.93 8.89 -1.50
CA LEU A 68 33.67 10.15 -1.38
C LEU A 68 32.74 11.31 -1.00
N LYS A 69 31.58 11.42 -1.64
CA LYS A 69 30.54 12.40 -1.28
C LYS A 69 30.07 12.23 0.17
N GLY A 70 29.82 11.00 0.60
CA GLY A 70 29.45 10.68 1.98
C GLY A 70 30.54 11.04 2.99
N ASN A 71 31.81 10.78 2.66
CA ASN A 71 32.96 11.16 3.49
C ASN A 71 33.03 12.69 3.67
N ASN A 72 32.87 13.46 2.58
CA ASN A 72 32.90 14.92 2.60
C ASN A 72 31.75 15.50 3.44
N CYS A 73 30.53 14.98 3.29
CA CYS A 73 29.40 15.38 4.13
C CYS A 73 29.67 15.07 5.62
N PHE A 74 30.20 13.88 5.91
CA PHE A 74 30.48 13.46 7.28
C PHE A 74 31.58 14.30 7.96
N SER A 75 32.62 14.68 7.22
CA SER A 75 33.67 15.58 7.73
C SER A 75 33.14 16.98 7.99
N ASN A 76 32.17 17.44 7.19
CA ASN A 76 31.51 18.73 7.34
C ASN A 76 30.40 18.73 8.41
N GLY A 77 30.14 17.60 9.08
CA GLY A 77 29.11 17.47 10.11
C GLY A 77 27.68 17.28 9.57
N ASP A 78 27.51 17.23 8.26
CA ASP A 78 26.21 16.99 7.61
C ASP A 78 25.88 15.48 7.60
N ASN A 79 25.40 15.01 8.75
CA ASN A 79 25.08 13.60 8.95
C ASN A 79 23.92 13.13 8.07
N SER A 80 22.95 14.00 7.75
CA SER A 80 21.79 13.64 6.92
C SER A 80 22.22 13.29 5.49
N ASN A 81 22.99 14.17 4.85
CA ASN A 81 23.51 13.87 3.51
C ASN A 81 24.55 12.77 3.53
N ALA A 82 25.36 12.64 4.58
CA ALA A 82 26.29 11.52 4.72
C ALA A 82 25.57 10.17 4.74
N LEU A 83 24.49 10.04 5.54
CA LEU A 83 23.65 8.84 5.59
C LEU A 83 23.07 8.51 4.22
N ARG A 84 22.54 9.52 3.52
CA ARG A 84 21.98 9.38 2.16
C ARG A 84 23.04 8.87 1.19
N PHE A 85 24.21 9.48 1.14
CA PHE A 85 25.27 9.10 0.20
C PHE A 85 25.88 7.73 0.50
N TYR A 86 26.11 7.36 1.77
CA TYR A 86 26.57 6.01 2.08
C TYR A 86 25.51 4.95 1.75
N THR A 87 24.23 5.27 1.89
CA THR A 87 23.14 4.37 1.47
C THR A 87 23.11 4.18 -0.04
N GLN A 88 23.28 5.24 -0.82
CA GLN A 88 23.41 5.13 -2.29
C GLN A 88 24.67 4.36 -2.69
N ALA A 89 25.79 4.54 -1.96
CA ALA A 89 27.00 3.76 -2.19
C ALA A 89 26.75 2.25 -1.98
N LEU A 90 26.10 1.85 -0.88
CA LEU A 90 25.75 0.44 -0.60
C LEU A 90 24.82 -0.15 -1.66
N ARG A 91 23.88 0.65 -2.18
CA ARG A 91 22.94 0.26 -3.23
C ARG A 91 23.66 -0.17 -4.50
N VAL A 92 24.68 0.58 -4.92
CA VAL A 92 25.41 0.32 -6.17
C VAL A 92 26.72 -0.45 -5.96
N ALA A 93 27.16 -0.71 -4.73
CA ALA A 93 28.42 -1.41 -4.44
C ALA A 93 28.35 -2.92 -4.78
N PRO A 94 29.20 -3.42 -5.69
CA PRO A 94 29.33 -4.87 -5.92
C PRO A 94 29.83 -5.58 -4.65
N ARG A 95 29.35 -6.81 -4.43
CA ARG A 95 29.58 -7.56 -3.19
C ARG A 95 31.06 -7.89 -2.93
N ASP A 96 31.78 -8.27 -3.98
CA ASP A 96 33.10 -8.91 -3.87
C ASP A 96 34.26 -7.97 -4.27
N VAL A 97 34.00 -6.66 -4.32
CA VAL A 97 35.03 -5.66 -4.64
C VAL A 97 35.82 -5.30 -3.39
N ASP A 98 37.12 -5.61 -3.43
CA ASP A 98 38.09 -5.18 -2.42
C ASP A 98 38.78 -3.88 -2.87
N VAL A 99 38.88 -2.92 -1.95
CA VAL A 99 39.59 -1.66 -2.17
C VAL A 99 40.60 -1.50 -1.04
N SER A 100 41.88 -1.43 -1.40
CA SER A 100 42.99 -1.31 -0.43
C SER A 100 43.01 -2.42 0.63
N GLY A 101 42.75 -3.67 0.21
CA GLY A 101 42.79 -4.86 1.08
C GLY A 101 41.59 -5.00 2.03
N LYS A 102 40.50 -4.24 1.81
CA LYS A 102 39.25 -4.36 2.56
C LYS A 102 38.06 -4.41 1.62
N ASN A 103 37.08 -5.23 1.97
CA ASN A 103 35.83 -5.30 1.23
C ASN A 103 35.11 -3.94 1.27
N LEU A 104 34.71 -3.45 0.09
CA LEU A 104 34.07 -2.15 -0.09
C LEU A 104 32.73 -2.07 0.66
N VAL A 105 31.90 -3.12 0.58
CA VAL A 105 30.60 -3.18 1.25
C VAL A 105 30.77 -3.15 2.77
N ALA A 106 31.70 -3.92 3.32
CA ALA A 106 32.01 -3.88 4.75
C ALA A 106 32.46 -2.48 5.20
N THR A 107 33.30 -1.80 4.40
CA THR A 107 33.74 -0.42 4.66
C THR A 107 32.57 0.56 4.67
N LEU A 108 31.64 0.43 3.72
CA LEU A 108 30.47 1.29 3.62
C LEU A 108 29.52 1.11 4.80
N TYR A 109 29.27 -0.12 5.25
CA TYR A 109 28.48 -0.37 6.46
C TYR A 109 29.11 0.27 7.70
N VAL A 110 30.44 0.17 7.89
CA VAL A 110 31.14 0.81 9.02
C VAL A 110 31.09 2.34 8.94
N ASN A 111 31.17 2.90 7.73
CA ASN A 111 31.04 4.34 7.53
C ASN A 111 29.61 4.82 7.82
N ARG A 112 28.58 4.10 7.36
CA ARG A 112 27.19 4.43 7.66
C ARG A 112 26.88 4.26 9.15
N ALA A 113 27.39 3.22 9.80
CA ALA A 113 27.30 3.03 11.25
C ALA A 113 27.90 4.21 12.04
N ALA A 114 28.95 4.86 11.52
CA ALA A 114 29.51 6.07 12.12
C ALA A 114 28.53 7.24 12.13
N VAL A 115 27.79 7.40 11.03
CA VAL A 115 26.76 8.44 10.88
C VAL A 115 25.58 8.15 11.80
N LEU A 116 25.08 6.91 11.77
CA LEU A 116 23.97 6.45 12.61
C LEU A 116 24.27 6.66 14.10
N GLN A 117 25.49 6.35 14.52
CA GLN A 117 25.96 6.61 15.88
C GLN A 117 25.94 8.10 16.24
N LYS A 118 26.39 9.00 15.34
CA LYS A 118 26.32 10.45 15.56
C LYS A 118 24.88 10.97 15.62
N MET A 119 23.96 10.29 14.96
CA MET A 119 22.52 10.61 14.95
C MET A 119 21.76 10.00 16.14
N GLY A 120 22.42 9.23 17.03
CA GLY A 120 21.76 8.56 18.15
C GLY A 120 21.00 7.27 17.79
N LEU A 121 21.12 6.80 16.55
CA LEU A 121 20.46 5.58 16.04
C LEU A 121 21.33 4.35 16.37
N PHE A 122 21.36 3.98 17.64
CA PHE A 122 22.30 2.98 18.16
C PHE A 122 21.96 1.54 17.74
N LEU A 123 20.67 1.19 17.62
CA LEU A 123 20.23 -0.13 17.17
C LEU A 123 20.58 -0.36 15.68
N GLU A 124 20.32 0.64 14.84
CA GLU A 124 20.68 0.68 13.43
C GLU A 124 22.20 0.62 13.24
N CYS A 125 22.96 1.37 14.06
CA CYS A 125 24.42 1.31 14.10
C CYS A 125 24.93 -0.11 14.41
N GLN A 126 24.37 -0.76 15.43
CA GLN A 126 24.74 -2.12 15.82
C GLN A 126 24.48 -3.12 14.68
N ARG A 127 23.34 -3.01 13.99
CA ARG A 127 22.98 -3.87 12.85
C ARG A 127 23.93 -3.69 11.67
N ASP A 128 24.30 -2.45 11.31
CA ASP A 128 25.29 -2.20 10.26
C ASP A 128 26.68 -2.74 10.64
N CYS A 129 27.08 -2.64 11.92
CA CYS A 129 28.32 -3.27 12.39
C CYS A 129 28.26 -4.79 12.24
N ASN A 130 27.15 -5.43 12.61
CA ASN A 130 26.96 -6.87 12.43
C ASN A 130 27.03 -7.29 10.95
N ARG A 131 26.43 -6.50 10.04
CA ARG A 131 26.52 -6.74 8.58
C ARG A 131 27.95 -6.62 8.07
N ALA A 132 28.71 -5.63 8.54
CA ALA A 132 30.12 -5.48 8.20
C ALA A 132 30.96 -6.67 8.70
N LEU A 133 30.69 -7.14 9.92
CA LEU A 133 31.41 -8.24 10.57
C LEU A 133 31.07 -9.61 9.98
N ALA A 134 29.86 -9.78 9.45
CA ALA A 134 29.49 -10.96 8.66
C ALA A 134 30.28 -11.07 7.36
N ILE A 135 30.76 -9.94 6.80
CA ILE A 135 31.61 -9.90 5.61
C ILE A 135 33.09 -10.00 6.00
N CYS A 136 33.53 -9.23 6.99
CA CYS A 136 34.91 -9.16 7.45
C CYS A 136 34.97 -9.24 8.98
N ARG A 137 35.20 -10.45 9.51
CA ARG A 137 35.22 -10.72 10.95
C ARG A 137 36.33 -9.99 11.69
N SER A 138 37.47 -9.75 11.03
CA SER A 138 38.65 -9.09 11.59
C SER A 138 38.58 -7.55 11.56
N TYR A 139 37.43 -6.95 11.21
CA TYR A 139 37.35 -5.51 11.03
C TYR A 139 37.30 -4.76 12.38
N SER A 140 38.48 -4.38 12.91
CA SER A 140 38.65 -3.70 14.21
C SER A 140 37.68 -2.53 14.45
N LYS A 141 37.49 -1.66 13.44
CA LYS A 141 36.61 -0.49 13.52
C LYS A 141 35.13 -0.85 13.64
N ALA A 142 34.69 -1.97 13.07
CA ALA A 142 33.30 -2.42 13.20
C ALA A 142 33.01 -2.87 14.65
N TRP A 143 33.90 -3.67 15.25
CA TRP A 143 33.83 -4.05 16.67
C TRP A 143 33.85 -2.83 17.59
N PHE A 144 34.76 -1.88 17.35
CA PHE A 144 34.84 -0.64 18.14
C PHE A 144 33.51 0.14 18.13
N ARG A 145 32.93 0.33 16.94
CA ARG A 145 31.66 1.06 16.79
C ARG A 145 30.50 0.33 17.46
N ARG A 146 30.44 -0.99 17.31
CA ARG A 146 29.42 -1.81 17.97
C ARG A 146 29.52 -1.72 19.49
N GLY A 147 30.73 -1.79 20.04
CA GLY A 147 30.96 -1.65 21.47
C GLY A 147 30.51 -0.28 22.00
N LYS A 148 30.79 0.80 21.26
CA LYS A 148 30.29 2.13 21.62
C LYS A 148 28.76 2.24 21.52
N ALA A 149 28.14 1.64 20.51
CA ALA A 149 26.67 1.61 20.40
C ALA A 149 26.05 0.82 21.58
N ASN A 150 26.61 -0.33 21.92
CA ASN A 150 26.22 -1.13 23.09
C ASN A 150 26.36 -0.34 24.40
N THR A 151 27.44 0.42 24.55
CA THR A 151 27.63 1.33 25.70
C THR A 151 26.50 2.35 25.80
N SER A 152 26.13 2.97 24.68
CA SER A 152 25.03 3.94 24.64
C SER A 152 23.65 3.33 24.88
N MET A 153 23.49 2.02 24.68
CA MET A 153 22.26 1.27 24.97
C MET A 153 22.25 0.65 26.38
N GLY A 154 23.32 0.79 27.16
CA GLY A 154 23.43 0.18 28.50
C GLY A 154 23.88 -1.29 28.50
N ASN A 155 24.20 -1.86 27.34
CA ASN A 155 24.67 -3.25 27.20
C ASN A 155 26.19 -3.33 27.48
N TYR A 156 26.59 -3.08 28.73
CA TYR A 156 28.00 -2.90 29.10
C TYR A 156 28.86 -4.17 28.92
N ASP A 157 28.32 -5.36 29.17
CA ASP A 157 29.06 -6.62 29.03
C ASP A 157 29.41 -6.91 27.56
N ASP A 158 28.44 -6.75 26.66
CA ASP A 158 28.66 -6.84 25.22
C ASP A 158 29.64 -5.77 24.72
N ALA A 159 29.53 -4.55 25.25
CA ALA A 159 30.44 -3.46 24.91
C ALA A 159 31.90 -3.77 25.30
N ILE A 160 32.11 -4.36 26.48
CA ILE A 160 33.44 -4.78 26.95
C ILE A 160 34.01 -5.87 26.05
N CYS A 161 33.20 -6.87 25.69
CA CYS A 161 33.62 -7.93 24.79
C CYS A 161 33.98 -7.38 23.40
N ASP A 162 33.14 -6.52 22.84
CA ASP A 162 33.39 -5.84 21.56
C ASP A 162 34.70 -5.06 21.52
N LEU A 163 34.99 -4.29 22.57
CA LEU A 163 36.21 -3.50 22.65
C LEU A 163 37.45 -4.36 22.85
N LYS A 164 37.36 -5.46 23.62
CA LYS A 164 38.46 -6.45 23.73
C LYS A 164 38.79 -7.07 22.38
N VAL A 165 37.77 -7.53 21.64
CA VAL A 165 37.94 -8.07 20.29
C VAL A 165 38.55 -7.01 19.35
N SER A 166 38.04 -5.78 19.40
CA SER A 166 38.56 -4.66 18.61
C SER A 166 40.04 -4.40 18.90
N LEU A 167 40.45 -4.44 20.17
CA LEU A 167 41.83 -4.23 20.61
C LEU A 167 42.78 -5.30 20.07
N CYS A 168 42.35 -6.56 20.04
CA CYS A 168 43.10 -7.68 19.48
C CYS A 168 43.32 -7.53 17.96
N MET A 169 42.34 -6.99 17.25
CA MET A 169 42.35 -6.84 15.79
C MET A 169 42.97 -5.52 15.29
N GLU A 170 43.20 -4.56 16.17
CA GLU A 170 43.76 -3.25 15.80
C GLU A 170 45.28 -3.32 15.71
N HIS A 171 45.85 -2.84 14.60
CA HIS A 171 47.31 -2.85 14.39
C HIS A 171 47.98 -1.53 14.76
N SER A 172 47.25 -0.41 14.74
CA SER A 172 47.80 0.91 15.03
C SER A 172 47.89 1.18 16.54
N LEU A 173 49.04 1.69 17.00
CA LEU A 173 49.24 2.05 18.42
C LEU A 173 48.26 3.14 18.88
N SER A 174 47.94 4.10 18.02
CA SER A 174 46.96 5.15 18.30
C SER A 174 45.55 4.58 18.45
N GLY A 175 45.15 3.65 17.57
CA GLY A 175 43.88 2.95 17.66
C GLY A 175 43.77 2.12 18.94
N LYS A 176 44.81 1.36 19.30
CA LYS A 176 44.84 0.60 20.56
C LYS A 176 44.65 1.49 21.79
N ARG A 177 45.37 2.61 21.88
CA ARG A 177 45.22 3.58 22.99
C ARG A 177 43.81 4.15 23.08
N GLN A 178 43.17 4.42 21.94
CA GLN A 178 41.79 4.90 21.89
C GLN A 178 40.82 3.84 22.45
N ILE A 179 40.95 2.59 22.00
CA ILE A 179 40.10 1.47 22.45
C ILE A 179 40.28 1.22 23.95
N GLU A 180 41.52 1.23 24.45
CA GLU A 180 41.82 1.10 25.87
C GLU A 180 41.24 2.24 26.71
N GLY A 181 41.24 3.46 26.19
CA GLY A 181 40.63 4.62 26.83
C GLY A 181 39.13 4.43 27.04
N GLU A 182 38.41 4.04 25.98
CA GLU A 182 36.97 3.77 26.03
C GLU A 182 36.65 2.57 26.96
N LEU A 183 37.45 1.50 26.88
CA LEU A 183 37.28 0.33 27.74
C LEU A 183 37.42 0.67 29.23
N LYS A 184 38.39 1.53 29.60
CA LYS A 184 38.55 2.02 30.98
C LYS A 184 37.36 2.85 31.44
N LEU A 185 36.75 3.65 30.56
CA LEU A 185 35.55 4.43 30.89
C LEU A 185 34.36 3.51 31.18
N ILE A 186 34.13 2.51 30.34
CA ILE A 186 33.01 1.56 30.50
C ILE A 186 33.18 0.71 31.76
N ILE A 187 34.38 0.20 32.03
CA ILE A 187 34.63 -0.59 33.26
C ILE A 187 34.37 0.26 34.52
N ARG A 188 34.66 1.56 34.49
CA ARG A 188 34.33 2.46 35.61
C ARG A 188 32.83 2.74 35.74
N GLN A 189 32.11 2.78 34.63
CA GLN A 189 30.65 2.95 34.62
C GLN A 189 29.94 1.70 35.12
N ASN A 190 30.33 0.52 34.64
CA ASN A 190 29.78 -0.78 35.06
C ASN A 190 29.94 -0.99 36.59
N LYS A 191 31.12 -0.67 37.15
CA LYS A 191 31.39 -0.78 38.60
C LYS A 191 30.60 0.19 39.50
N ARG A 192 29.93 1.21 38.95
CA ARG A 192 29.11 2.14 39.75
C ARG A 192 27.68 1.65 39.96
N GLU A 193 27.24 0.61 39.24
CA GLU A 193 25.91 0.02 39.38
C GLU A 193 25.85 -1.14 40.39
N ASP A 194 27.00 -1.64 40.88
CA ASP A 194 27.07 -2.69 41.91
C ASP A 194 27.08 -2.13 43.38
N TYR A 195 25.88 -2.05 43.99
CA TYR A 195 25.48 -1.97 45.45
C TYR A 195 25.24 -0.60 46.18
N PRO A 196 24.28 -0.47 47.15
CA PRO A 196 23.68 -1.52 48.02
C PRO A 196 22.13 -1.71 47.99
N PRO A 197 21.57 -2.71 48.72
CA PRO A 197 20.41 -3.51 48.31
C PRO A 197 19.07 -2.99 48.87
N ASN A 198 18.06 -2.90 48.02
CA ASN A 198 16.64 -3.09 48.39
C ASN A 198 15.80 -3.20 47.11
N ALA A 199 15.76 -4.40 46.55
CA ALA A 199 14.62 -4.85 45.76
C ALA A 199 14.43 -6.35 46.03
N ILE A 200 13.19 -6.68 46.36
CA ILE A 200 12.73 -7.95 46.89
C ILE A 200 13.18 -9.11 45.99
N LYS A 201 13.91 -10.06 46.57
CA LYS A 201 14.11 -11.39 45.99
C LYS A 201 12.76 -12.07 45.83
N CYS A 202 12.21 -12.11 44.61
CA CYS A 202 11.31 -13.19 44.26
C CYS A 202 12.13 -14.48 44.23
N LYS A 203 11.72 -15.47 45.02
CA LYS A 203 12.38 -16.77 45.13
C LYS A 203 12.40 -17.48 43.78
N GLU A 204 13.55 -18.04 43.42
CA GLU A 204 13.81 -18.88 42.23
C GLU A 204 13.13 -20.25 42.29
N SER A 205 11.83 -20.29 42.61
CA SER A 205 11.01 -21.50 42.47
C SER A 205 9.75 -21.32 41.63
N ASP A 206 9.50 -20.14 41.05
CA ASP A 206 8.31 -19.88 40.21
C ASP A 206 8.60 -19.09 38.92
N ILE A 207 9.71 -19.35 38.22
CA ILE A 207 9.96 -18.76 36.87
C ILE A 207 10.45 -19.84 35.90
N GLN A 208 9.50 -20.48 35.22
CA GLN A 208 9.73 -21.04 33.90
C GLN A 208 9.85 -19.88 32.90
N GLY A 209 11.00 -19.81 32.24
CA GLY A 209 11.37 -19.09 31.01
C GLY A 209 10.56 -17.87 30.57
N ASN A 210 11.17 -16.69 30.66
CA ASN A 210 10.87 -15.56 29.76
C ASN A 210 12.17 -14.84 29.37
N LYS A 211 12.58 -15.03 28.09
CA LYS A 211 13.62 -14.25 27.40
C LYS A 211 13.01 -12.93 26.93
N TRP A 212 13.67 -11.81 27.23
CA TRP A 212 13.35 -10.49 26.66
C TRP A 212 13.94 -10.32 25.25
N THR A 213 13.51 -11.19 24.35
CA THR A 213 13.60 -11.04 22.90
C THR A 213 12.26 -11.48 22.35
N ASP A 214 11.35 -10.53 22.13
CA ASP A 214 10.18 -10.60 21.21
C ASP A 214 9.06 -9.68 21.70
N CYS A 215 9.05 -8.43 21.23
CA CYS A 215 7.81 -7.62 21.19
C CYS A 215 7.56 -6.95 19.82
N PHE A 216 8.21 -7.43 18.76
CA PHE A 216 7.83 -7.09 17.37
C PHE A 216 7.81 -8.30 16.43
N LEU A 217 7.88 -9.53 16.94
CA LEU A 217 7.87 -10.76 16.12
C LEU A 217 6.82 -11.82 16.49
N ASN A 218 5.95 -11.60 17.48
CA ASN A 218 4.89 -12.57 17.82
C ASN A 218 3.48 -11.99 17.62
N PHE A 219 3.08 -11.92 16.35
CA PHE A 219 1.69 -12.14 15.90
C PHE A 219 1.75 -13.01 14.64
N ASN A 220 2.37 -14.18 14.76
CA ASN A 220 2.31 -15.24 13.75
C ASN A 220 2.51 -16.59 14.44
N ALA A 221 1.43 -17.10 15.02
CA ALA A 221 1.27 -18.50 15.34
C ALA A 221 -0.23 -18.80 15.41
N GLY A 222 -0.76 -19.36 14.32
CA GLY A 222 -2.11 -19.90 14.22
C GLY A 222 -2.11 -21.03 13.21
N SER A 223 -1.83 -22.24 13.70
CA SER A 223 -1.99 -23.58 13.10
C SER A 223 -1.44 -23.84 11.69
N GLN A 224 -0.32 -24.56 11.68
CA GLN A 224 0.16 -25.43 10.61
C GLN A 224 -0.90 -26.46 10.22
N TYR A 225 -1.27 -26.51 8.93
CA TYR A 225 -1.60 -27.76 8.25
C TYR A 225 -1.02 -27.69 6.83
N ASP A 226 -0.19 -28.69 6.50
CA ASP A 226 0.34 -28.92 5.16
C ASP A 226 -0.82 -29.32 4.23
N PHE A 227 -1.09 -28.53 3.19
CA PHE A 227 -2.06 -28.90 2.15
C PHE A 227 -1.48 -28.76 0.73
N PRO A 228 -1.83 -29.67 -0.21
CA PRO A 228 -1.41 -29.60 -1.60
C PRO A 228 -2.11 -28.44 -2.31
N TRP A 229 -1.36 -27.57 -2.96
CA TRP A 229 -1.82 -26.24 -3.41
C TRP A 229 -2.62 -26.20 -4.74
N PHE A 230 -3.06 -27.33 -5.29
CA PHE A 230 -3.94 -27.35 -6.46
C PHE A 230 -4.89 -28.55 -6.43
N LEU A 231 -6.13 -28.30 -6.00
CA LEU A 231 -7.32 -29.11 -6.31
C LEU A 231 -8.41 -28.13 -6.77
N PRO A 232 -9.30 -28.55 -7.71
CA PRO A 232 -10.24 -27.65 -8.36
C PRO A 232 -11.12 -26.92 -7.34
N CYS A 233 -11.46 -25.67 -7.67
CA CYS A 233 -12.05 -24.59 -6.85
C CYS A 233 -13.42 -24.88 -6.19
N ARG A 234 -13.83 -26.15 -6.05
CA ARG A 234 -15.11 -26.56 -5.46
C ARG A 234 -15.06 -27.12 -4.04
N SER A 235 -13.88 -27.45 -3.47
CA SER A 235 -13.83 -28.26 -2.23
C SER A 235 -12.96 -27.76 -1.07
N TYR A 236 -12.28 -26.61 -1.14
CA TYR A 236 -11.31 -26.22 -0.10
C TYR A 236 -11.46 -24.79 0.45
N LEU A 237 -12.68 -24.41 0.85
CA LEU A 237 -12.93 -23.19 1.64
C LEU A 237 -12.93 -23.43 3.16
N THR A 238 -12.56 -24.62 3.66
CA THR A 238 -12.88 -25.02 5.05
C THR A 238 -11.79 -24.84 6.11
N ASP A 239 -10.50 -24.72 5.77
CA ASP A 239 -9.49 -25.10 6.78
C ASP A 239 -8.67 -23.98 7.46
N GLN A 240 -9.06 -22.70 7.35
CA GLN A 240 -8.43 -21.64 8.16
C GLN A 240 -9.38 -20.57 8.72
N LEU A 241 -10.69 -20.83 8.74
CA LEU A 241 -11.67 -19.89 9.26
C LEU A 241 -11.87 -20.14 10.75
N GLN A 242 -12.02 -19.09 11.57
CA GLN A 242 -12.42 -19.16 12.98
C GLN A 242 -13.86 -19.70 13.14
N GLY A 243 -14.18 -20.86 12.56
CA GLY A 243 -15.48 -21.50 12.61
C GLY A 243 -16.56 -20.94 11.68
N ILE A 244 -16.22 -20.09 10.69
CA ILE A 244 -17.20 -19.52 9.75
C ILE A 244 -16.94 -20.10 8.36
N GLN A 245 -17.83 -20.92 7.80
CA GLN A 245 -17.71 -21.40 6.42
C GLN A 245 -18.09 -20.28 5.43
N LEU A 246 -17.47 -20.23 4.25
CA LEU A 246 -17.89 -19.35 3.15
C LEU A 246 -18.43 -20.22 2.03
N GLN A 247 -19.53 -19.80 1.41
CA GLN A 247 -20.09 -20.47 0.25
C GLN A 247 -20.04 -19.54 -0.97
N CYS A 248 -19.35 -19.99 -2.02
CA CYS A 248 -19.42 -19.39 -3.34
C CYS A 248 -20.62 -19.97 -4.08
N VAL A 249 -21.57 -19.13 -4.49
CA VAL A 249 -22.77 -19.55 -5.24
C VAL A 249 -22.66 -19.03 -6.67
N GLU A 250 -22.65 -19.93 -7.65
CA GLU A 250 -22.81 -19.59 -9.07
C GLU A 250 -24.29 -19.27 -9.36
N THR A 251 -24.54 -18.18 -10.08
CA THR A 251 -25.88 -17.78 -10.53
C THR A 251 -26.40 -18.68 -11.67
N GLU A 252 -27.72 -18.82 -11.82
CA GLU A 252 -28.37 -19.72 -12.80
C GLU A 252 -27.91 -19.51 -14.26
N PHE A 253 -27.44 -18.30 -14.59
CA PHE A 253 -26.94 -17.98 -15.93
C PHE A 253 -25.61 -18.69 -16.27
N GLU A 254 -24.75 -18.95 -15.28
CA GLU A 254 -23.51 -19.73 -15.46
C GLU A 254 -23.76 -21.25 -15.40
N ARG A 255 -24.75 -21.70 -14.62
CA ARG A 255 -25.17 -23.12 -14.57
C ARG A 255 -25.71 -23.61 -15.93
N LYS A 256 -26.40 -22.74 -16.68
CA LYS A 256 -26.86 -23.05 -18.04
C LYS A 256 -25.73 -23.20 -19.07
N ARG A 257 -24.54 -22.62 -18.86
CA ARG A 257 -23.36 -22.89 -19.70
C ARG A 257 -22.72 -24.25 -19.42
N HIS A 258 -22.90 -24.79 -18.20
CA HIS A 258 -22.28 -26.04 -17.76
C HIS A 258 -23.23 -27.25 -17.76
N GLY A 259 -24.45 -27.11 -18.30
CA GLY A 259 -25.34 -28.24 -18.61
C GLY A 259 -25.92 -28.99 -17.39
N VAL A 260 -26.06 -28.35 -16.23
CA VAL A 260 -26.65 -28.99 -15.04
C VAL A 260 -28.02 -28.37 -14.74
N SER A 261 -29.06 -29.18 -14.82
CA SER A 261 -30.44 -28.84 -14.43
C SER A 261 -30.81 -29.55 -13.14
N ASP A 262 -31.13 -28.80 -12.08
CA ASP A 262 -31.95 -29.30 -10.98
C ASP A 262 -32.82 -28.19 -10.41
N GLY A 263 -34.05 -28.55 -10.06
CA GLY A 263 -35.13 -27.64 -9.68
C GLY A 263 -35.13 -27.20 -8.22
N HIS A 264 -35.72 -26.02 -8.02
CA HIS A 264 -36.11 -25.35 -6.76
C HIS A 264 -34.99 -24.66 -5.95
N THR A 265 -35.00 -23.31 -5.92
CA THR A 265 -35.35 -22.50 -4.73
C THR A 265 -35.32 -20.98 -4.99
N SER A 266 -36.33 -20.30 -4.43
CA SER A 266 -36.56 -18.86 -4.17
C SER A 266 -35.94 -17.77 -5.05
N SER A 267 -36.83 -17.14 -5.82
CA SER A 267 -36.70 -15.83 -6.44
C SER A 267 -36.59 -14.70 -5.40
N HIS A 268 -35.48 -13.95 -5.41
CA HIS A 268 -35.44 -12.48 -5.33
C HIS A 268 -34.00 -11.96 -5.58
N PHE A 269 -33.84 -11.10 -6.58
CA PHE A 269 -32.64 -10.27 -6.89
C PHE A 269 -31.29 -10.90 -7.29
N ALA A 270 -31.22 -12.16 -7.70
CA ALA A 270 -30.02 -12.69 -8.36
C ALA A 270 -30.03 -12.43 -9.88
N SER A 271 -29.53 -11.28 -10.32
CA SER A 271 -29.38 -10.94 -11.74
C SER A 271 -27.92 -10.63 -12.09
N CYS A 272 -27.34 -11.42 -13.00
CA CYS A 272 -26.13 -11.15 -13.80
C CYS A 272 -24.82 -10.82 -13.07
N ARG A 273 -24.54 -11.36 -11.87
CA ARG A 273 -23.32 -11.04 -11.10
C ARG A 273 -22.24 -12.14 -11.04
N GLY A 274 -22.35 -13.21 -11.83
CA GLY A 274 -21.37 -14.31 -11.81
C GLY A 274 -21.36 -15.05 -10.46
N THR A 275 -20.16 -15.36 -9.95
CA THR A 275 -19.96 -15.98 -8.62
C THR A 275 -20.20 -14.98 -7.49
N ILE A 276 -20.94 -15.38 -6.45
CA ILE A 276 -21.25 -14.55 -5.28
C ILE A 276 -20.72 -15.24 -4.02
N CYS A 277 -19.99 -14.50 -3.17
CA CYS A 277 -19.61 -14.96 -1.84
C CYS A 277 -20.70 -14.59 -0.81
N CYS A 278 -21.26 -15.60 -0.12
CA CYS A 278 -22.25 -15.43 0.93
C CYS A 278 -21.71 -15.92 2.29
N GLY A 279 -22.14 -15.29 3.38
CA GLY A 279 -21.88 -15.78 4.74
C GLY A 279 -22.71 -17.02 5.05
N THR A 280 -22.14 -18.05 5.67
CA THR A 280 -22.89 -19.28 6.06
C THR A 280 -23.44 -19.22 7.48
N SER A 281 -23.05 -18.24 8.28
CA SER A 281 -23.53 -17.98 9.64
C SER A 281 -23.85 -16.49 9.81
N GLU A 282 -24.56 -16.11 10.88
CA GLU A 282 -24.70 -14.70 11.24
C GLU A 282 -23.31 -14.12 11.53
N ILE A 283 -22.95 -13.04 10.84
CA ILE A 283 -21.62 -12.44 10.93
C ILE A 283 -21.74 -11.10 11.65
N LEU A 284 -21.29 -11.09 12.91
CA LEU A 284 -21.04 -9.84 13.63
C LEU A 284 -19.64 -9.27 13.30
N LEU A 285 -18.66 -10.15 13.02
CA LEU A 285 -17.25 -9.76 12.92
C LEU A 285 -16.43 -10.80 12.13
N LEU A 286 -16.59 -10.89 10.81
CA LEU A 286 -15.70 -11.75 10.01
C LEU A 286 -14.36 -11.02 9.81
N VAL A 287 -13.24 -11.68 10.10
CA VAL A 287 -11.89 -11.24 9.70
C VAL A 287 -11.34 -12.33 8.78
N LEU A 288 -11.41 -12.12 7.47
CA LEU A 288 -10.75 -13.00 6.51
C LEU A 288 -9.29 -12.56 6.36
N VAL A 289 -8.36 -13.50 6.57
CA VAL A 289 -6.93 -13.33 6.29
C VAL A 289 -6.62 -14.13 5.04
N ASN A 290 -6.29 -13.46 3.94
CA ASN A 290 -5.98 -14.16 2.70
C ASN A 290 -4.46 -14.31 2.49
N ALA A 291 -4.01 -15.56 2.37
CA ALA A 291 -2.65 -15.90 1.99
C ALA A 291 -2.41 -15.60 0.50
N ARG A 292 -1.27 -14.98 0.22
CA ARG A 292 -1.02 -14.27 -1.04
C ARG A 292 -0.52 -15.16 -2.16
N LEU A 293 -0.89 -14.78 -3.39
CA LEU A 293 -0.26 -15.33 -4.58
C LEU A 293 1.06 -14.58 -4.88
N ILE A 294 1.01 -13.32 -5.33
CA ILE A 294 2.16 -12.49 -5.78
C ILE A 294 1.85 -10.98 -5.68
N PHE A 295 2.85 -10.14 -5.49
CA PHE A 295 2.75 -8.68 -5.35
C PHE A 295 3.97 -7.96 -5.96
N ILE A 296 3.90 -6.64 -6.11
CA ILE A 296 4.98 -5.75 -6.57
C ILE A 296 4.89 -4.38 -5.88
N VAL A 297 6.05 -3.78 -5.56
CA VAL A 297 6.13 -2.41 -5.04
C VAL A 297 5.98 -1.40 -6.18
N SER A 298 5.22 -0.33 -5.94
CA SER A 298 5.05 0.76 -6.89
C SER A 298 6.38 1.48 -7.15
N LYS A 299 6.62 1.95 -8.38
CA LYS A 299 7.90 2.57 -8.79
C LYS A 299 8.28 3.75 -7.89
N ASN A 300 7.31 4.60 -7.53
CA ASN A 300 7.51 5.76 -6.64
C ASN A 300 7.81 5.39 -5.19
N CYS A 301 7.58 4.13 -4.81
CA CYS A 301 7.81 3.62 -3.45
C CYS A 301 9.08 2.77 -3.33
N ARG A 302 9.83 2.54 -4.43
CA ARG A 302 11.02 1.68 -4.42
C ARG A 302 12.11 2.16 -3.46
N GLU A 303 12.24 3.47 -3.27
CA GLU A 303 13.27 4.03 -2.39
C GLU A 303 12.80 4.27 -0.96
N THR A 304 11.50 4.12 -0.69
CA THR A 304 10.87 4.44 0.59
C THR A 304 10.29 3.22 1.28
N HIS A 305 9.98 2.14 0.56
CA HIS A 305 9.34 0.95 1.11
C HIS A 305 10.12 -0.34 0.80
N CYS A 306 10.05 -1.28 1.73
CA CYS A 306 10.63 -2.59 1.61
C CYS A 306 9.99 -3.35 0.44
N HIS A 307 10.80 -3.85 -0.48
CA HIS A 307 10.34 -4.60 -1.65
C HIS A 307 9.71 -5.96 -1.30
N PHE A 308 9.90 -6.43 -0.06
CA PHE A 308 9.33 -7.68 0.44
C PHE A 308 8.09 -7.48 1.30
N CYS A 309 8.15 -6.64 2.35
CA CYS A 309 7.07 -6.49 3.32
C CYS A 309 6.26 -5.20 3.17
N PHE A 310 6.63 -4.30 2.26
CA PHE A 310 6.02 -2.99 2.04
C PHE A 310 6.06 -2.01 3.21
N ASN A 311 6.65 -2.34 4.35
CA ASN A 311 6.88 -1.34 5.41
C ASN A 311 7.87 -0.28 4.93
N GLU A 312 7.78 0.93 5.49
CA GLU A 312 8.77 1.98 5.26
C GLU A 312 10.19 1.50 5.60
N LEU A 313 11.16 1.99 4.84
CA LEU A 313 12.56 1.61 4.98
C LEU A 313 13.19 2.37 6.17
N PRO A 314 13.88 1.67 7.08
CA PRO A 314 14.56 2.29 8.21
C PRO A 314 15.86 2.98 7.75
N ALA A 315 16.55 3.69 8.64
CA ALA A 315 17.82 4.34 8.30
C ALA A 315 18.93 3.35 7.89
N ASP A 316 18.90 2.10 8.37
CA ASP A 316 19.87 1.04 8.07
C ASP A 316 19.43 0.11 6.92
N ILE A 317 18.83 0.67 5.87
CA ILE A 317 18.35 -0.03 4.68
C ILE A 317 19.33 -1.09 4.20
N VAL A 318 18.81 -2.27 3.86
CA VAL A 318 19.56 -3.39 3.30
C VAL A 318 19.31 -3.48 1.79
N PRO A 319 20.27 -3.14 0.92
CA PRO A 319 20.09 -3.25 -0.53
C PRO A 319 20.22 -4.71 -1.01
N CYS A 320 19.61 -5.04 -2.14
CA CYS A 320 19.84 -6.32 -2.80
C CYS A 320 21.35 -6.53 -3.10
N PRO A 321 21.91 -7.74 -2.95
CA PRO A 321 23.32 -7.98 -3.29
C PRO A 321 23.59 -7.91 -4.80
N SER A 322 22.59 -8.24 -5.65
CA SER A 322 22.78 -8.41 -7.10
C SER A 322 22.28 -7.25 -7.95
N CYS A 323 21.28 -6.50 -7.50
CA CYS A 323 20.75 -5.37 -8.25
C CYS A 323 20.79 -4.09 -7.41
N SER A 324 20.80 -2.95 -8.08
CA SER A 324 20.72 -1.63 -7.45
C SER A 324 19.28 -1.21 -7.16
N ILE A 325 18.26 -1.98 -7.51
CA ILE A 325 16.85 -1.53 -7.41
C ILE A 325 16.23 -1.90 -6.05
N ALA A 326 16.26 -3.20 -5.70
CA ALA A 326 15.50 -3.68 -4.57
C ALA A 326 16.16 -3.33 -3.22
N LEU A 327 15.35 -2.83 -2.30
CA LEU A 327 15.71 -2.41 -0.96
C LEU A 327 14.82 -3.10 0.07
N TYR A 328 15.40 -3.45 1.23
CA TYR A 328 14.74 -4.20 2.29
C TYR A 328 14.92 -3.53 3.64
N CYS A 329 13.91 -3.65 4.50
CA CYS A 329 13.98 -3.14 5.87
C CYS A 329 14.87 -3.99 6.79
N SER A 330 15.16 -5.24 6.41
CA SER A 330 15.96 -6.16 7.21
C SER A 330 16.64 -7.21 6.34
N GLN A 331 17.68 -7.84 6.92
CA GLN A 331 18.35 -8.98 6.31
C GLN A 331 17.38 -10.14 6.09
N LEU A 332 16.42 -10.33 7.00
CA LEU A 332 15.39 -11.37 6.90
C LEU A 332 14.48 -11.15 5.67
N CYS A 333 14.01 -9.92 5.46
CA CYS A 333 13.23 -9.56 4.27
C CYS A 333 14.03 -9.74 2.97
N GLN A 334 15.33 -9.41 2.98
CA GLN A 334 16.21 -9.66 1.82
C GLN A 334 16.31 -11.16 1.52
N ILE A 335 16.52 -11.99 2.56
CA ILE A 335 16.64 -13.46 2.41
C ILE A 335 15.33 -14.07 1.93
N HIS A 336 14.18 -13.68 2.48
CA HIS A 336 12.90 -14.23 2.02
C HIS A 336 12.56 -13.83 0.59
N ALA A 337 12.88 -12.60 0.17
CA ALA A 337 12.62 -12.15 -1.19
C ALA A 337 13.51 -12.85 -2.24
N ARG A 338 14.78 -13.09 -1.89
CA ARG A 338 15.80 -13.57 -2.84
C ARG A 338 16.09 -15.07 -2.71
N GLY A 339 15.79 -15.67 -1.57
CA GLY A 339 16.38 -16.94 -1.13
C GLY A 339 17.78 -16.76 -0.55
N GLN A 340 18.24 -17.80 0.15
CA GLN A 340 19.57 -17.81 0.78
C GLN A 340 20.65 -18.15 -0.27
N ASP A 341 21.61 -17.25 -0.49
CA ASP A 341 22.79 -17.57 -1.30
C ASP A 341 23.63 -18.60 -0.54
N HIS A 342 23.70 -19.83 -1.03
CA HIS A 342 24.54 -20.89 -0.44
C HIS A 342 26.05 -20.61 -0.59
N GLN A 343 26.42 -19.63 -1.42
CA GLN A 343 27.80 -19.20 -1.62
C GLN A 343 28.07 -17.89 -0.84
N SER A 344 28.07 -17.96 0.49
CA SER A 344 29.01 -17.13 1.22
C SER A 344 30.35 -17.84 1.18
N HIS A 345 31.10 -17.69 0.08
CA HIS A 345 32.56 -17.73 0.22
C HIS A 345 32.91 -16.50 1.06
N THR A 346 32.73 -16.59 2.38
CA THR A 346 33.64 -15.91 3.28
C THR A 346 34.99 -16.46 2.86
N LYS A 347 35.74 -15.70 2.07
CA LYS A 347 37.19 -15.82 2.13
C LYS A 347 37.48 -15.57 3.60
N ASN A 348 37.54 -16.64 4.38
CA ASN A 348 38.09 -16.62 5.71
C ASN A 348 39.53 -16.16 5.46
N HIS A 349 39.74 -14.85 5.47
CA HIS A 349 40.96 -14.32 5.99
C HIS A 349 40.92 -14.63 7.49
N ASP A 350 41.05 -15.91 7.83
CA ASP A 350 41.53 -16.37 9.13
C ASP A 350 42.98 -15.93 9.19
N THR A 351 43.17 -14.62 9.38
CA THR A 351 44.41 -14.12 9.93
C THR A 351 44.40 -14.57 11.37
N GLY A 352 45.18 -15.61 11.69
CA GLY A 352 45.29 -16.17 13.03
C GLY A 352 45.61 -15.07 14.05
N PHE A 353 44.59 -14.66 14.79
CA PHE A 353 44.72 -13.80 15.95
C PHE A 353 44.60 -14.69 17.18
N ASP A 354 45.53 -14.54 18.11
CA ASP A 354 45.55 -15.27 19.38
C ASP A 354 44.46 -14.69 20.30
N LEU A 355 43.23 -15.17 20.13
CA LEU A 355 42.08 -14.81 20.96
C LEU A 355 41.92 -15.87 22.05
N SER A 356 41.52 -15.45 23.25
CA SER A 356 41.08 -16.42 24.27
C SER A 356 39.84 -17.18 23.77
N SER A 357 39.68 -18.45 24.14
CA SER A 357 38.53 -19.29 23.79
C SER A 357 37.17 -18.60 23.96
N ASP A 358 37.03 -17.77 25.01
CA ASP A 358 35.79 -17.05 25.31
C ASP A 358 35.49 -15.95 24.28
N LEU A 359 36.53 -15.23 23.84
CA LEU A 359 36.42 -14.20 22.79
C LEU A 359 36.23 -14.82 21.41
N GLU A 360 36.83 -15.99 21.13
CA GLU A 360 36.55 -16.73 19.90
C GLU A 360 35.09 -17.18 19.84
N ASN A 361 34.57 -17.74 20.93
CA ASN A 361 33.17 -18.11 21.07
C ASN A 361 32.25 -16.89 20.95
N TYR A 362 32.62 -15.75 21.53
CA TYR A 362 31.88 -14.50 21.39
C TYR A 362 31.89 -14.00 19.94
N VAL A 363 33.05 -13.94 19.29
CA VAL A 363 33.19 -13.57 17.87
C VAL A 363 32.35 -14.49 17.01
N ALA A 364 32.41 -15.80 17.24
CA ALA A 364 31.56 -16.77 16.57
C ALA A 364 30.08 -16.48 16.84
N SER A 365 29.66 -16.21 18.08
CA SER A 365 28.25 -15.94 18.39
C SER A 365 27.67 -14.74 17.64
N VAL A 366 28.48 -13.69 17.40
CA VAL A 366 27.98 -12.49 16.73
C VAL A 366 28.22 -12.48 15.22
N THR A 367 29.26 -13.18 14.74
CA THR A 367 29.57 -13.28 13.29
C THR A 367 28.93 -14.49 12.61
N LYS A 368 28.54 -15.52 13.38
CA LYS A 368 27.68 -16.60 12.90
C LYS A 368 26.39 -15.91 12.52
N ALA A 369 26.16 -15.84 11.21
CA ALA A 369 25.03 -15.17 10.61
C ALA A 369 23.79 -15.46 11.45
N ILE A 370 23.03 -14.42 11.77
CA ILE A 370 21.69 -14.53 12.37
C ILE A 370 20.86 -15.44 11.46
N VAL A 371 20.96 -16.75 11.71
CA VAL A 371 20.31 -17.88 11.03
C VAL A 371 19.78 -18.85 12.09
N ASN A 372 20.25 -18.75 13.34
CA ASN A 372 19.65 -19.48 14.46
C ASN A 372 18.29 -18.85 14.80
N GLY A 373 17.25 -19.47 14.24
CA GLY A 373 15.85 -19.10 14.39
C GLY A 373 15.02 -19.46 13.15
N VAL A 374 15.65 -19.53 11.97
CA VAL A 374 14.95 -19.95 10.76
C VAL A 374 15.29 -21.41 10.49
N ASN A 375 14.40 -22.29 10.92
CA ASN A 375 14.35 -23.66 10.42
C ASN A 375 13.92 -23.58 8.94
N ILE A 376 14.83 -23.20 8.03
CA ILE A 376 14.58 -23.16 6.59
C ILE A 376 14.60 -24.61 6.08
N LYS A 377 13.66 -25.43 6.55
CA LYS A 377 13.39 -26.78 6.03
C LYS A 377 12.52 -26.75 4.76
N GLN A 378 12.37 -25.60 4.12
CA GLN A 378 11.62 -25.48 2.87
C GLN A 378 12.46 -24.74 1.83
N LYS A 379 12.68 -25.37 0.68
CA LYS A 379 13.09 -24.70 -0.56
C LYS A 379 12.08 -23.57 -0.84
N GLN A 380 12.40 -22.33 -0.47
CA GLN A 380 11.51 -21.17 -0.65
C GLN A 380 11.60 -20.66 -2.10
N ASN A 381 10.44 -20.44 -2.72
CA ASN A 381 10.29 -19.81 -4.04
C ASN A 381 10.67 -18.32 -3.94
N CYS A 382 11.76 -17.92 -4.59
CA CYS A 382 12.33 -16.58 -4.49
C CYS A 382 11.56 -15.57 -5.35
N GLU A 383 10.93 -14.57 -4.73
CA GLU A 383 10.06 -13.59 -5.42
C GLU A 383 10.83 -12.56 -6.26
N HIS A 384 12.10 -12.28 -5.96
CA HIS A 384 12.90 -11.23 -6.62
C HIS A 384 14.11 -11.76 -7.41
N LYS A 385 14.54 -13.00 -7.16
CA LYS A 385 15.79 -13.52 -7.72
C LYS A 385 15.84 -13.45 -9.25
N HIS A 386 14.72 -13.76 -9.91
CA HIS A 386 14.56 -13.77 -11.36
C HIS A 386 14.49 -12.37 -12.01
N GLU A 387 14.43 -11.32 -11.19
CA GLU A 387 14.42 -9.92 -11.62
C GLU A 387 15.79 -9.26 -11.47
N CYS A 388 16.77 -9.96 -10.89
CA CYS A 388 18.10 -9.42 -10.68
C CYS A 388 18.90 -9.43 -11.98
N GLY A 389 19.51 -8.29 -12.31
CA GLY A 389 20.39 -8.18 -13.48
C GLY A 389 19.66 -8.03 -14.80
N VAL A 390 18.35 -7.80 -14.81
CA VAL A 390 17.57 -7.57 -16.05
C VAL A 390 16.79 -6.25 -15.95
N ASN A 391 16.44 -5.66 -17.08
CA ASN A 391 15.81 -4.33 -17.13
C ASN A 391 14.28 -4.38 -17.21
N TRP A 392 13.69 -5.48 -17.69
CA TRP A 392 12.23 -5.58 -17.86
C TRP A 392 11.42 -5.28 -16.57
N PRO A 393 11.84 -5.66 -15.34
CA PRO A 393 11.09 -5.31 -14.12
C PRO A 393 11.15 -3.81 -13.79
N ALA A 394 12.20 -3.13 -14.25
CA ALA A 394 12.38 -1.70 -14.05
C ALA A 394 11.57 -0.89 -15.07
N VAL A 395 11.57 -1.34 -16.33
CA VAL A 395 11.03 -0.62 -17.49
C VAL A 395 9.53 -0.89 -17.68
N LEU A 396 9.10 -2.15 -17.65
CA LEU A 396 7.72 -2.50 -17.97
C LEU A 396 6.70 -2.00 -16.92
N PRO A 397 5.42 -1.81 -17.31
CA PRO A 397 4.28 -1.60 -16.41
C PRO A 397 4.17 -2.65 -15.29
N ALA A 398 3.60 -2.27 -14.15
CA ALA A 398 3.54 -3.11 -12.96
C ALA A 398 2.72 -4.39 -13.17
N GLU A 399 1.67 -4.32 -13.98
CA GLU A 399 0.78 -5.43 -14.36
C GLU A 399 1.54 -6.49 -15.15
N ILE A 400 2.42 -6.06 -16.06
CA ILE A 400 3.24 -6.95 -16.88
C ILE A 400 4.33 -7.59 -16.01
N VAL A 401 4.92 -6.84 -15.08
CA VAL A 401 5.90 -7.40 -14.16
C VAL A 401 5.25 -8.42 -13.22
N LEU A 402 4.03 -8.15 -12.76
CA LEU A 402 3.25 -9.07 -11.95
C LEU A 402 2.92 -10.37 -12.72
N ALA A 403 2.56 -10.28 -14.00
CA ALA A 403 2.38 -11.46 -14.86
C ALA A 403 3.67 -12.27 -14.98
N GLY A 404 4.82 -11.60 -15.15
CA GLY A 404 6.12 -12.26 -15.22
C GLY A 404 6.44 -13.06 -13.95
N ARG A 405 6.20 -12.48 -12.78
CA ARG A 405 6.34 -13.19 -11.49
C ARG A 405 5.41 -14.40 -11.41
N ILE A 406 4.17 -14.31 -11.91
CA ILE A 406 3.20 -15.43 -11.92
C ILE A 406 3.70 -16.57 -12.81
N ILE A 407 4.14 -16.25 -14.02
CA ILE A 407 4.66 -17.22 -14.98
C ILE A 407 5.90 -17.93 -14.40
N VAL A 408 6.88 -17.16 -13.91
CA VAL A 408 8.10 -17.73 -13.32
C VAL A 408 7.78 -18.64 -12.13
N LYS A 409 6.93 -18.18 -11.21
CA LYS A 409 6.53 -18.97 -10.04
C LYS A 409 5.84 -20.29 -10.43
N SER A 410 4.98 -20.25 -11.44
CA SER A 410 4.30 -21.42 -11.99
C SER A 410 5.29 -22.45 -12.55
N ILE A 411 6.30 -22.00 -13.29
CA ILE A 411 7.31 -22.88 -13.88
C ILE A 411 8.20 -23.50 -12.82
N GLU A 412 8.65 -22.70 -11.84
CA GLU A 412 9.45 -23.19 -10.72
C GLU A 412 8.70 -24.27 -9.94
N GLN A 413 7.37 -24.16 -9.81
CA GLN A 413 6.53 -25.17 -9.19
C GLN A 413 6.36 -26.42 -10.07
N ASN A 414 6.09 -26.29 -11.37
CA ASN A 414 5.88 -27.43 -12.26
C ASN A 414 7.15 -28.29 -12.42
N ARG A 415 8.34 -27.67 -12.35
CA ARG A 415 9.62 -28.40 -12.28
C ARG A 415 9.72 -29.37 -11.10
N HIS A 416 8.98 -29.13 -10.02
CA HIS A 416 8.97 -30.03 -8.87
C HIS A 416 8.06 -31.26 -9.06
N PHE A 417 7.03 -31.15 -9.89
CA PHE A 417 6.03 -32.21 -10.10
C PHE A 417 6.17 -32.95 -11.43
N GLY A 418 7.06 -32.50 -12.34
CA GLY A 418 7.35 -33.21 -13.59
C GLY A 418 6.27 -33.05 -14.67
N GLU A 419 5.40 -32.05 -14.54
CA GLU A 419 4.31 -31.76 -15.50
C GLU A 419 4.74 -30.77 -16.61
N SER A 420 4.03 -30.81 -17.74
CA SER A 420 4.31 -29.96 -18.91
C SER A 420 4.08 -28.47 -18.63
N SER A 421 4.95 -27.62 -19.21
CA SER A 421 5.02 -26.17 -19.07
C SER A 421 3.80 -25.44 -19.66
N THR A 422 2.67 -25.45 -18.94
CA THR A 422 1.54 -24.56 -19.22
C THR A 422 1.55 -23.39 -18.25
N ILE A 423 1.29 -22.18 -18.75
CA ILE A 423 1.16 -20.99 -17.90
C ILE A 423 -0.06 -21.20 -16.99
N VAL A 424 0.10 -20.95 -15.70
CA VAL A 424 -0.99 -21.02 -14.72
C VAL A 424 -2.15 -20.13 -15.17
N ASN A 425 -3.33 -20.75 -15.32
CA ASN A 425 -4.59 -20.05 -15.39
C ASN A 425 -5.06 -19.76 -13.96
N LEU A 426 -5.29 -18.49 -13.64
CA LEU A 426 -5.75 -18.09 -12.30
C LEU A 426 -7.22 -18.43 -12.05
N GLU A 427 -7.95 -18.87 -13.08
CA GLU A 427 -9.41 -19.07 -13.06
C GLU A 427 -10.20 -17.81 -12.62
N LEU A 428 -9.60 -16.63 -12.79
CA LEU A 428 -10.22 -15.35 -12.49
C LEU A 428 -10.94 -14.77 -13.71
N CYS A 429 -11.89 -13.87 -13.45
CA CYS A 429 -12.60 -13.15 -14.51
C CYS A 429 -11.63 -12.29 -15.34
N HIS A 430 -11.87 -12.22 -16.65
CA HIS A 430 -11.16 -11.34 -17.56
C HIS A 430 -12.15 -10.60 -18.46
N ARG A 431 -11.72 -9.51 -19.08
CA ARG A 431 -12.59 -8.64 -19.90
C ARG A 431 -12.13 -8.46 -21.34
N TYR A 432 -11.32 -9.40 -21.82
CA TYR A 432 -10.66 -9.34 -23.13
C TYR A 432 -11.63 -9.01 -24.28
N LEU A 433 -12.84 -9.61 -24.27
CA LEU A 433 -13.85 -9.38 -25.30
C LEU A 433 -14.40 -7.95 -25.31
N GLN A 434 -14.42 -7.29 -24.15
CA GLN A 434 -14.97 -5.94 -23.94
C GLN A 434 -13.91 -4.84 -24.06
N LEU A 435 -12.66 -5.20 -24.36
CA LEU A 435 -11.60 -4.22 -24.61
C LEU A 435 -11.76 -3.60 -25.99
N ASP A 436 -11.46 -2.31 -26.07
CA ASP A 436 -11.33 -1.61 -27.34
C ASP A 436 -10.12 -2.16 -28.14
N PRO A 437 -10.04 -1.88 -29.45
CA PRO A 437 -8.96 -2.39 -30.31
C PRO A 437 -7.55 -2.04 -29.84
N GLU A 438 -7.34 -0.85 -29.28
CA GLU A 438 -6.03 -0.38 -28.84
C GLU A 438 -5.59 -1.17 -27.61
N ALA A 439 -6.46 -1.32 -26.61
CA ALA A 439 -6.18 -2.12 -25.42
C ALA A 439 -5.92 -3.60 -25.75
N LYS A 440 -6.65 -4.18 -26.71
CA LYS A 440 -6.36 -5.56 -27.19
C LYS A 440 -4.96 -5.67 -27.80
N LEU A 441 -4.58 -4.69 -28.62
CA LEU A 441 -3.25 -4.64 -29.24
C LEU A 441 -2.15 -4.51 -28.19
N GLU A 442 -2.33 -3.62 -27.21
CA GLU A 442 -1.36 -3.44 -26.12
C GLU A 442 -1.13 -4.73 -25.32
N LEU A 443 -2.19 -5.49 -25.02
CA LEU A 443 -2.06 -6.77 -24.33
C LEU A 443 -1.26 -7.79 -25.15
N HIS A 444 -1.48 -7.86 -26.46
CA HIS A 444 -0.71 -8.75 -27.34
C HIS A 444 0.78 -8.39 -27.34
N ILE A 445 1.10 -7.12 -27.59
CA ILE A 445 2.50 -6.66 -27.65
C ILE A 445 3.18 -6.90 -26.29
N SER A 446 2.50 -6.55 -25.19
CA SER A 446 3.01 -6.75 -23.83
C SER A 446 3.30 -8.21 -23.53
N SER A 447 2.42 -9.12 -23.96
CA SER A 447 2.57 -10.57 -23.77
C SER A 447 3.78 -11.11 -24.52
N ILE A 448 3.95 -10.72 -25.79
CA ILE A 448 5.09 -11.15 -26.61
C ILE A 448 6.40 -10.62 -26.02
N VAL A 449 6.46 -9.33 -25.67
CA VAL A 449 7.66 -8.72 -25.08
C VAL A 449 8.04 -9.42 -23.76
N LEU A 450 7.06 -9.62 -22.86
CA LEU A 450 7.29 -10.29 -21.59
C LEU A 450 7.81 -11.72 -21.80
N LEU A 451 7.13 -12.52 -22.64
CA LEU A 451 7.52 -13.91 -22.87
C LEU A 451 8.89 -14.02 -23.53
N LYS A 452 9.24 -13.13 -24.47
CA LYS A 452 10.59 -13.09 -25.04
C LYS A 452 11.66 -12.72 -24.00
N CYS A 453 11.37 -11.78 -23.09
CA CYS A 453 12.29 -11.44 -22.00
C CYS A 453 12.50 -12.62 -21.04
N LEU A 454 11.43 -13.32 -20.69
CA LEU A 454 11.50 -14.48 -19.81
C LEU A 454 12.16 -15.68 -20.50
N HIS A 455 11.85 -15.93 -21.77
CA HIS A 455 12.48 -16.95 -22.61
C HIS A 455 14.00 -16.76 -22.69
N HIS A 456 14.49 -15.51 -22.75
CA HIS A 456 15.93 -15.26 -22.70
C HIS A 456 16.59 -15.78 -21.40
N SER A 457 15.88 -15.71 -20.27
CA SER A 457 16.41 -16.12 -18.96
C SER A 457 16.17 -17.60 -18.63
N TYR A 458 15.08 -18.18 -19.15
CA TYR A 458 14.61 -19.53 -18.82
C TYR A 458 14.64 -20.50 -20.00
N GLY A 459 15.02 -20.04 -21.19
CA GLY A 459 15.13 -20.85 -22.41
C GLY A 459 13.83 -21.57 -22.77
N THR A 460 13.96 -22.84 -23.14
CA THR A 460 12.85 -23.70 -23.59
C THR A 460 11.79 -23.97 -22.53
N ASP A 461 12.05 -23.66 -21.26
CA ASP A 461 11.06 -23.77 -20.19
C ASP A 461 9.90 -22.77 -20.35
N ILE A 462 10.09 -21.75 -21.20
CA ILE A 462 9.06 -20.78 -21.57
C ILE A 462 8.92 -20.79 -23.09
N PRO A 463 8.08 -21.65 -23.68
CA PRO A 463 7.85 -21.64 -25.12
C PRO A 463 7.21 -20.31 -25.54
N VAL A 464 7.69 -19.74 -26.65
CA VAL A 464 7.10 -18.52 -27.24
C VAL A 464 6.38 -18.92 -28.52
N ASN A 465 5.10 -19.27 -28.38
CA ASN A 465 4.20 -19.65 -29.47
C ASN A 465 2.81 -19.05 -29.26
N GLY A 466 1.94 -19.12 -30.26
CA GLY A 466 0.59 -18.54 -30.21
C GLY A 466 -0.21 -18.94 -28.98
N ASP A 467 -0.17 -20.22 -28.58
CA ASP A 467 -0.90 -20.72 -27.42
C ASP A 467 -0.39 -20.07 -26.12
N THR A 468 0.92 -20.05 -25.91
CA THR A 468 1.53 -19.49 -24.69
C THR A 468 1.35 -17.98 -24.62
N ILE A 469 1.46 -17.29 -25.76
CA ILE A 469 1.19 -15.86 -25.86
C ILE A 469 -0.30 -15.59 -25.57
N SER A 470 -1.23 -16.39 -26.08
CA SER A 470 -2.66 -16.24 -25.82
C SER A 470 -3.00 -16.43 -24.33
N GLN A 471 -2.36 -17.40 -23.66
CA GLN A 471 -2.48 -17.61 -22.22
C GLN A 471 -1.97 -16.38 -21.44
N CYS A 472 -0.84 -15.80 -21.87
CA CYS A 472 -0.29 -14.58 -21.27
C CYS A 472 -1.20 -13.35 -21.49
N VAL A 473 -1.82 -13.21 -22.68
CA VAL A 473 -2.82 -12.16 -22.95
C VAL A 473 -4.01 -12.28 -22.01
N LEU A 474 -4.53 -13.50 -21.82
CA LEU A 474 -5.64 -13.75 -20.90
C LEU A 474 -5.22 -13.49 -19.45
N LEU A 475 -4.01 -13.91 -19.04
CA LEU A 475 -3.46 -13.64 -17.71
C LEU A 475 -3.34 -12.13 -17.45
N LEU A 476 -2.83 -11.34 -18.40
CA LEU A 476 -2.79 -9.88 -18.26
C LEU A 476 -4.19 -9.28 -18.18
N SER A 477 -5.15 -9.80 -18.97
CA SER A 477 -6.55 -9.38 -18.88
C SER A 477 -7.18 -9.71 -17.52
N GLN A 478 -6.82 -10.85 -16.91
CA GLN A 478 -7.20 -11.20 -15.53
C GLN A 478 -6.55 -10.26 -14.52
N ILE A 479 -5.25 -9.99 -14.63
CA ILE A 479 -4.51 -9.09 -13.73
C ILE A 479 -5.14 -7.69 -13.74
N ASN A 480 -5.47 -7.16 -14.91
CA ASN A 480 -6.06 -5.83 -15.06
C ASN A 480 -7.42 -5.68 -14.36
N VAL A 481 -8.18 -6.78 -14.23
CA VAL A 481 -9.49 -6.79 -13.57
C VAL A 481 -9.39 -7.07 -12.07
N ASN A 482 -8.46 -7.93 -11.67
CA ASN A 482 -8.46 -8.54 -10.33
C ASN A 482 -7.35 -8.06 -9.40
N SER A 483 -6.34 -7.35 -9.93
CA SER A 483 -5.25 -6.85 -9.10
C SER A 483 -5.73 -5.70 -8.20
N MET A 484 -5.30 -5.78 -6.94
CA MET A 484 -5.64 -4.80 -5.92
C MET A 484 -4.44 -3.90 -5.65
N ALA A 485 -4.70 -2.59 -5.54
CA ALA A 485 -3.73 -1.65 -5.02
C ALA A 485 -3.51 -1.92 -3.54
N VAL A 486 -2.26 -2.12 -3.13
CA VAL A 486 -1.89 -2.22 -1.71
C VAL A 486 -1.71 -0.81 -1.19
N VAL A 487 -2.55 -0.44 -0.23
CA VAL A 487 -2.60 0.91 0.34
C VAL A 487 -2.25 0.81 1.82
N LEU A 488 -1.21 1.53 2.23
CA LEU A 488 -0.84 1.67 3.63
C LEU A 488 -1.34 3.00 4.16
N VAL A 489 -1.76 2.99 5.43
CA VAL A 489 -2.15 4.20 6.13
C VAL A 489 -0.92 4.78 6.81
N ARG A 490 -0.68 6.07 6.58
CA ARG A 490 0.41 6.85 7.17
C ARG A 490 -0.15 7.99 8.00
N SER A 491 0.54 8.34 9.08
CA SER A 491 0.25 9.56 9.84
C SER A 491 1.36 10.58 9.65
N ALA A 492 0.99 11.85 9.39
CA ALA A 492 1.97 12.93 9.29
C ALA A 492 2.80 13.12 10.58
N ALA A 493 2.27 12.67 11.73
CA ALA A 493 2.94 12.74 13.03
C ALA A 493 4.21 11.87 13.14
N ASP A 494 4.43 10.91 12.23
CA ASP A 494 5.62 10.05 12.27
C ASP A 494 6.92 10.78 11.84
N THR A 495 6.81 12.02 11.36
CA THR A 495 7.96 12.84 10.92
C THR A 495 8.41 13.88 11.93
N VAL A 496 7.60 14.15 12.96
CA VAL A 496 7.89 15.16 13.98
C VAL A 496 7.78 14.44 15.33
N GLY A 497 8.84 14.50 16.14
CA GLY A 497 8.82 13.95 17.49
C GLY A 497 7.70 14.56 18.36
N PRO A 498 7.62 14.21 19.66
CA PRO A 498 6.66 14.84 20.57
C PRO A 498 6.71 16.37 20.40
N PRO A 499 5.57 17.07 20.41
CA PRO A 499 5.50 18.49 20.09
C PRO A 499 6.46 19.27 20.97
N SER A 500 7.64 19.58 20.42
CA SER A 500 8.58 20.49 21.05
C SER A 500 7.96 21.87 21.02
N SER A 501 8.19 22.65 22.07
CA SER A 501 7.70 24.02 22.31
C SER A 501 8.15 25.08 21.27
N ALA A 502 8.51 24.67 20.05
CA ALA A 502 8.97 25.52 18.96
C ALA A 502 8.05 25.37 17.73
N GLY A 503 7.01 26.19 17.69
CA GLY A 503 6.60 26.95 16.50
C GLY A 503 5.74 26.32 15.39
N ASN A 504 5.68 25.00 15.19
CA ASN A 504 4.95 24.42 14.04
C ASN A 504 3.68 23.66 14.48
N HIS A 505 2.53 24.36 14.50
CA HIS A 505 1.22 23.77 14.74
C HIS A 505 0.72 23.03 13.49
N THR A 506 0.97 21.72 13.39
CA THR A 506 0.51 20.86 12.29
C THR A 506 -0.63 19.96 12.74
N THR A 507 -1.67 19.81 11.90
CA THR A 507 -2.74 18.84 12.17
C THR A 507 -2.27 17.42 11.88
N SER A 508 -2.68 16.45 12.69
CA SER A 508 -2.46 15.04 12.36
C SER A 508 -3.40 14.64 11.24
N THR A 509 -2.87 14.31 10.07
CA THR A 509 -3.64 13.81 8.93
C THR A 509 -3.40 12.31 8.73
N VAL A 510 -4.44 11.63 8.26
CA VAL A 510 -4.38 10.22 7.85
C VAL A 510 -4.20 10.19 6.33
N GLU A 511 -3.03 9.78 5.87
CA GLU A 511 -2.71 9.64 4.45
C GLU A 511 -2.83 8.18 4.01
N GLN A 512 -3.42 7.94 2.83
CA GLN A 512 -3.46 6.63 2.20
C GLN A 512 -2.43 6.58 1.07
N VAL A 513 -1.34 5.85 1.29
CA VAL A 513 -0.23 5.73 0.33
C VAL A 513 -0.38 4.43 -0.44
N ARG A 514 -0.54 4.51 -1.77
CA ARG A 514 -0.48 3.34 -2.65
C ARG A 514 0.98 2.88 -2.76
N VAL A 515 1.31 1.80 -2.04
CA VAL A 515 2.68 1.27 -1.97
C VAL A 515 2.97 0.20 -3.01
N GLY A 516 1.94 -0.47 -3.53
CA GLY A 516 2.12 -1.59 -4.44
C GLY A 516 0.84 -2.08 -5.08
N GLN A 517 0.96 -3.24 -5.72
CA GLN A 517 -0.12 -3.94 -6.39
C GLN A 517 0.05 -5.45 -6.20
N ALA A 518 -1.06 -6.16 -6.02
CA ALA A 518 -1.04 -7.59 -5.71
C ALA A 518 -2.30 -8.29 -6.18
N ILE A 519 -2.23 -9.62 -6.32
CA ILE A 519 -3.41 -10.46 -6.55
C ILE A 519 -3.68 -11.29 -5.31
N TYR A 520 -4.92 -11.21 -4.84
CA TYR A 520 -5.46 -11.97 -3.73
C TYR A 520 -6.63 -12.79 -4.25
N LEU A 521 -6.42 -14.08 -4.55
CA LEU A 521 -7.44 -14.93 -5.19
C LEU A 521 -8.80 -14.85 -4.48
N ALA A 522 -8.86 -15.16 -3.18
CA ALA A 522 -10.11 -15.02 -2.43
C ALA A 522 -10.62 -13.57 -2.32
N GLY A 523 -9.73 -12.57 -2.36
CA GLY A 523 -10.12 -11.16 -2.37
C GLY A 523 -10.83 -10.77 -3.68
N SER A 524 -10.43 -11.37 -4.80
CA SER A 524 -11.01 -11.16 -6.13
C SER A 524 -12.39 -11.80 -6.31
N LEU A 525 -12.88 -12.60 -5.34
CA LEU A 525 -14.20 -13.24 -5.38
C LEU A 525 -15.34 -12.36 -4.85
N TYR A 526 -15.02 -11.27 -4.15
CA TYR A 526 -16.03 -10.40 -3.53
C TYR A 526 -16.56 -9.39 -4.53
N ASN A 527 -17.87 -9.42 -4.81
CA ASN A 527 -18.50 -8.50 -5.75
C ASN A 527 -18.55 -7.05 -5.26
N HIS A 528 -18.81 -6.15 -6.20
CA HIS A 528 -18.91 -4.72 -5.92
C HIS A 528 -20.26 -4.27 -5.35
N SER A 529 -20.24 -3.39 -4.36
CA SER A 529 -21.33 -2.48 -4.02
C SER A 529 -20.83 -1.05 -3.77
N CYS A 530 -21.58 -0.03 -4.23
CA CYS A 530 -21.31 1.37 -3.92
C CYS A 530 -21.64 1.71 -2.46
N GLN A 531 -22.31 0.82 -1.74
CA GLN A 531 -22.58 0.88 -0.31
C GLN A 531 -22.19 -0.48 0.28
N PRO A 532 -20.88 -0.74 0.43
CA PRO A 532 -20.37 -2.05 0.82
C PRO A 532 -20.75 -2.40 2.26
N ASN A 533 -20.80 -3.69 2.57
CA ASN A 533 -20.96 -4.22 3.93
C ASN A 533 -19.67 -4.84 4.48
N ILE A 534 -18.62 -4.89 3.67
CA ILE A 534 -17.26 -5.26 4.07
C ILE A 534 -16.26 -4.14 3.75
N HIS A 535 -15.25 -4.01 4.61
CA HIS A 535 -14.12 -3.10 4.47
C HIS A 535 -12.82 -3.89 4.35
N THR A 536 -11.95 -3.45 3.45
CA THR A 536 -10.65 -4.07 3.22
C THR A 536 -9.53 -3.14 3.64
N TYR A 537 -8.49 -3.71 4.25
CA TYR A 537 -7.28 -2.98 4.62
C TYR A 537 -6.07 -3.90 4.59
N PHE A 538 -4.87 -3.30 4.63
CA PHE A 538 -3.62 -4.02 4.57
C PHE A 538 -2.79 -3.80 5.83
N LEU A 539 -2.26 -4.88 6.41
CA LEU A 539 -1.11 -4.80 7.32
C LEU A 539 0.08 -5.41 6.63
N SER A 540 1.12 -4.59 6.39
CA SER A 540 2.28 -4.99 5.60
C SER A 540 1.79 -5.51 4.23
N ARG A 541 2.01 -6.79 3.96
CA ARG A 541 1.57 -7.43 2.73
C ARG A 541 0.18 -8.08 2.85
N THR A 542 -0.42 -8.25 4.03
CA THR A 542 -1.64 -9.08 4.22
C THR A 542 -2.92 -8.32 3.97
N LEU A 543 -3.83 -8.87 3.15
CA LEU A 543 -5.19 -8.36 2.98
C LEU A 543 -6.07 -8.88 4.12
N TYR A 544 -6.69 -7.93 4.82
CA TYR A 544 -7.75 -8.18 5.80
C TYR A 544 -9.08 -7.71 5.22
N ILE A 545 -10.11 -8.53 5.40
CA ILE A 545 -11.49 -8.20 5.01
C ILE A 545 -12.35 -8.29 6.25
N ARG A 546 -13.09 -7.22 6.55
CA ARG A 546 -13.89 -7.09 7.76
C ARG A 546 -15.32 -6.65 7.46
N ALA A 547 -16.30 -7.32 8.04
CA ALA A 547 -17.68 -6.83 8.02
C ALA A 547 -17.79 -5.51 8.81
N ILE A 548 -18.39 -4.48 8.21
CA ILE A 548 -18.61 -3.18 8.87
C ILE A 548 -20.00 -3.08 9.49
N ASP A 549 -20.92 -3.95 9.12
CA ASP A 549 -22.27 -4.05 9.65
C ASP A 549 -22.57 -5.53 9.95
N PHE A 550 -23.64 -5.77 10.70
CA PHE A 550 -24.20 -7.12 10.80
C PHE A 550 -24.61 -7.60 9.40
N VAL A 551 -24.16 -8.80 9.04
CA VAL A 551 -24.55 -9.46 7.78
C VAL A 551 -25.24 -10.77 8.14
N ALA A 552 -26.49 -10.93 7.69
CA ALA A 552 -27.25 -12.14 7.92
C ALA A 552 -26.68 -13.32 7.11
N ALA A 553 -26.87 -14.54 7.59
CA ALA A 553 -26.49 -15.73 6.83
C ALA A 553 -27.23 -15.76 5.49
N GLY A 554 -26.51 -16.08 4.41
CA GLY A 554 -27.02 -16.09 3.04
C GLY A 554 -26.89 -14.75 2.31
N ASP A 555 -26.70 -13.63 3.00
CA ASP A 555 -26.53 -12.33 2.35
C ASP A 555 -25.15 -12.21 1.66
N PRO A 556 -25.08 -11.51 0.52
CA PRO A 556 -23.84 -11.31 -0.21
C PRO A 556 -22.87 -10.41 0.56
N LEU A 557 -21.60 -10.79 0.55
CA LEU A 557 -20.50 -9.95 1.03
C LEU A 557 -19.97 -9.09 -0.13
N GLU A 558 -20.11 -7.77 -0.01
CA GLU A 558 -19.85 -6.83 -1.10
C GLU A 558 -18.82 -5.76 -0.71
N LEU A 559 -17.75 -5.68 -1.51
CA LEU A 559 -16.62 -4.76 -1.42
C LEU A 559 -16.88 -3.52 -2.29
N SER A 560 -16.24 -2.38 -2.03
CA SER A 560 -16.19 -1.28 -3.00
C SER A 560 -14.94 -1.37 -3.89
N TYR A 561 -15.12 -1.47 -5.22
CA TYR A 561 -14.03 -1.47 -6.21
C TYR A 561 -13.56 -0.05 -6.56
N GLY A 562 -14.31 0.95 -6.12
CA GLY A 562 -14.10 2.35 -6.46
C GLY A 562 -14.82 3.27 -5.47
N PRO A 563 -15.18 4.49 -5.92
CA PRO A 563 -15.79 5.48 -5.04
C PRO A 563 -17.20 5.08 -4.59
N GLN A 564 -17.47 5.27 -3.29
CA GLN A 564 -18.75 4.90 -2.65
C GLN A 564 -19.81 6.01 -2.79
N VAL A 565 -21.05 5.71 -2.36
CA VAL A 565 -22.09 6.73 -2.16
C VAL A 565 -21.55 7.85 -1.26
N GLY A 566 -21.84 9.11 -1.62
CA GLY A 566 -21.31 10.28 -0.93
C GLY A 566 -19.91 10.71 -1.36
N GLN A 567 -19.12 9.82 -1.98
CA GLN A 567 -17.79 10.18 -2.52
C GLN A 567 -17.91 10.83 -3.88
N TRP A 568 -18.59 10.15 -4.81
CA TRP A 568 -18.89 10.59 -6.17
C TRP A 568 -20.40 10.49 -6.43
N SER A 569 -20.90 11.16 -7.46
CA SER A 569 -22.28 10.99 -7.94
C SER A 569 -22.47 9.64 -8.65
N SER A 570 -23.69 9.12 -8.66
CA SER A 570 -23.99 7.79 -9.21
C SER A 570 -23.60 7.61 -10.68
N ASN A 571 -23.78 8.65 -11.50
CA ASN A 571 -23.38 8.63 -12.91
C ASN A 571 -21.86 8.41 -13.06
N LYS A 572 -21.04 9.10 -12.24
CA LYS A 572 -19.58 8.91 -12.24
C LYS A 572 -19.19 7.53 -11.72
N ARG A 573 -19.85 7.04 -10.66
CA ARG A 573 -19.60 5.68 -10.14
C ARG A 573 -19.85 4.61 -11.21
N GLN A 574 -21.02 4.60 -11.83
CA GLN A 574 -21.33 3.60 -12.86
C GLN A 574 -20.47 3.74 -14.12
N SER A 575 -20.17 4.96 -14.59
CA SER A 575 -19.28 5.15 -15.73
C SER A 575 -17.88 4.59 -15.44
N SER A 576 -17.33 4.87 -14.26
CA SER A 576 -16.03 4.35 -13.85
C SER A 576 -16.02 2.82 -13.74
N LEU A 577 -17.06 2.21 -13.18
CA LEU A 577 -17.17 0.75 -13.08
C LEU A 577 -17.35 0.08 -14.44
N LYS A 578 -18.11 0.71 -15.35
CA LYS A 578 -18.28 0.22 -16.72
C LYS A 578 -16.95 0.29 -17.49
N GLU A 579 -16.23 1.39 -17.33
CA GLU A 579 -14.93 1.60 -17.96
C GLU A 579 -13.88 0.61 -17.42
N GLN A 580 -13.78 0.41 -16.10
CA GLN A 580 -12.72 -0.38 -15.45
C GLN A 580 -13.04 -1.87 -15.29
N TYR A 581 -14.31 -2.24 -15.12
CA TYR A 581 -14.74 -3.62 -14.87
C TYR A 581 -15.81 -4.17 -15.83
N ALA A 582 -16.20 -3.41 -16.87
CA ALA A 582 -17.15 -3.83 -17.91
C ALA A 582 -18.55 -4.23 -17.40
N PHE A 583 -18.99 -3.71 -16.24
CA PHE A 583 -20.35 -3.94 -15.74
C PHE A 583 -21.01 -2.63 -15.27
N VAL A 584 -22.34 -2.65 -15.19
CA VAL A 584 -23.15 -1.55 -14.66
C VAL A 584 -23.66 -1.94 -13.29
N CYS A 585 -23.33 -1.16 -12.26
CA CYS A 585 -23.68 -1.50 -10.88
C CYS A 585 -25.18 -1.34 -10.58
N SER A 586 -25.80 -2.38 -10.05
CA SER A 586 -27.21 -2.42 -9.66
C SER A 586 -27.45 -2.45 -8.15
N CYS A 587 -26.41 -2.17 -7.33
CA CYS A 587 -26.54 -2.16 -5.86
C CYS A 587 -27.58 -1.12 -5.40
N THR A 588 -28.02 -1.21 -4.14
CA THR A 588 -28.97 -0.26 -3.53
C THR A 588 -28.49 1.19 -3.67
N GLY A 589 -27.18 1.43 -3.53
CA GLY A 589 -26.56 2.74 -3.76
C GLY A 589 -26.65 3.29 -5.20
N CYS A 590 -26.98 2.45 -6.19
CA CYS A 590 -27.13 2.85 -7.59
C CYS A 590 -28.57 2.72 -8.12
N SER A 591 -29.35 1.78 -7.60
CA SER A 591 -30.74 1.53 -8.02
C SER A 591 -31.76 2.39 -7.27
N GLN A 592 -31.45 2.82 -6.05
CA GLN A 592 -32.32 3.69 -5.25
C GLN A 592 -31.87 5.15 -5.31
N LEU A 593 -32.83 6.04 -5.08
CA LEU A 593 -32.57 7.48 -4.97
C LEU A 593 -31.86 7.75 -3.63
N ASN A 594 -30.62 8.23 -3.70
CA ASN A 594 -29.82 8.57 -2.52
C ASN A 594 -29.72 10.08 -2.34
N LEU A 595 -29.94 10.56 -1.12
CA LEU A 595 -29.84 11.99 -0.83
C LEU A 595 -28.44 12.52 -1.15
N SER A 596 -27.40 11.76 -0.80
CA SER A 596 -26.00 12.11 -1.10
C SER A 596 -25.77 12.35 -2.58
N ASP A 597 -26.37 11.55 -3.47
CA ASP A 597 -26.24 11.71 -4.94
C ASP A 597 -26.88 13.01 -5.44
N LEU A 598 -27.99 13.42 -4.82
CA LEU A 598 -28.67 14.67 -5.15
C LEU A 598 -27.90 15.89 -4.66
N ILE A 599 -27.25 15.83 -3.49
CA ILE A 599 -26.63 17.02 -2.88
C ILE A 599 -25.16 17.22 -3.30
N ILE A 600 -24.42 16.14 -3.57
CA ILE A 600 -22.95 16.13 -3.67
C ILE A 600 -22.40 17.14 -4.70
N ASN A 601 -23.07 17.30 -5.84
CA ASN A 601 -22.68 18.20 -6.93
C ASN A 601 -23.71 19.31 -7.20
N SER A 602 -24.69 19.49 -6.31
CA SER A 602 -25.81 20.39 -6.56
C SER A 602 -25.55 21.85 -6.25
N PHE A 603 -26.34 22.69 -6.92
CA PHE A 603 -26.42 24.12 -6.70
C PHE A 603 -27.52 24.47 -5.69
N ARG A 604 -27.35 25.64 -5.08
CA ARG A 604 -28.35 26.24 -4.21
C ARG A 604 -29.49 26.83 -5.03
N CYS A 605 -30.71 26.79 -4.50
CA CYS A 605 -31.82 27.54 -5.06
C CYS A 605 -31.59 29.07 -4.94
N LEU A 606 -32.02 29.84 -5.94
CA LEU A 606 -31.99 31.32 -5.90
C LEU A 606 -32.93 31.90 -4.81
N ASN A 607 -34.01 31.18 -4.48
CA ASN A 607 -34.93 31.61 -3.44
C ASN A 607 -34.26 31.44 -2.07
N GLN A 608 -33.98 32.54 -1.36
CA GLN A 608 -33.27 32.51 -0.07
C GLN A 608 -33.98 31.69 1.01
N ASN A 609 -35.31 31.62 0.97
CA ASN A 609 -36.14 30.83 1.88
C ASN A 609 -36.32 29.38 1.42
N CYS A 610 -35.76 29.01 0.26
CA CYS A 610 -35.81 27.66 -0.29
C CYS A 610 -34.50 26.94 -0.01
N SER A 611 -34.60 25.80 0.66
CA SER A 611 -33.49 24.87 0.88
C SER A 611 -33.42 23.77 -0.20
N GLY A 612 -34.04 24.03 -1.34
CA GLY A 612 -34.14 23.08 -2.44
C GLY A 612 -32.85 22.94 -3.22
N VAL A 613 -32.77 21.80 -3.91
CA VAL A 613 -31.60 21.35 -4.68
C VAL A 613 -31.82 21.67 -6.15
N VAL A 614 -30.78 22.18 -6.83
CA VAL A 614 -30.76 22.32 -8.29
C VAL A 614 -29.66 21.43 -8.86
N LEU A 615 -30.01 20.55 -9.79
CA LEU A 615 -29.10 19.58 -10.39
C LEU A 615 -28.55 20.05 -11.74
N ASP A 616 -27.31 19.65 -12.03
CA ASP A 616 -26.76 19.76 -13.37
C ASP A 616 -27.39 18.74 -14.33
N SER A 617 -27.19 18.94 -15.64
CA SER A 617 -27.80 18.10 -16.67
C SER A 617 -27.40 16.63 -16.58
N SER A 618 -26.14 16.33 -16.24
CA SER A 618 -25.65 14.95 -16.20
C SER A 618 -26.26 14.16 -15.04
N VAL A 619 -26.40 14.79 -13.87
CA VAL A 619 -26.99 14.16 -12.69
C VAL A 619 -28.51 14.08 -12.83
N ALA A 620 -29.17 15.16 -13.28
CA ALA A 620 -30.62 15.19 -13.46
C ALA A 620 -31.11 14.07 -14.40
N ASN A 621 -30.50 13.94 -15.58
CA ASN A 621 -30.87 12.91 -16.55
C ASN A 621 -30.73 11.49 -15.96
N TYR A 622 -29.67 11.29 -15.18
CA TYR A 622 -29.36 10.00 -14.63
C TYR A 622 -30.29 9.61 -13.48
N GLU A 623 -30.58 10.54 -12.56
CA GLU A 623 -31.57 10.31 -11.49
C GLU A 623 -32.98 10.12 -12.06
N GLN A 624 -33.33 10.84 -13.14
CA GLN A 624 -34.60 10.65 -13.84
C GLN A 624 -34.71 9.24 -14.44
N GLN A 625 -33.62 8.70 -15.00
CA GLN A 625 -33.58 7.32 -15.50
C GLN A 625 -33.78 6.29 -14.38
N LYS A 626 -33.18 6.47 -13.19
CA LYS A 626 -33.42 5.57 -12.05
C LYS A 626 -34.90 5.53 -11.69
N VAL A 627 -35.55 6.69 -11.60
CA VAL A 627 -36.97 6.79 -11.27
C VAL A 627 -37.84 6.09 -12.32
N ASN A 628 -37.52 6.25 -13.61
CA ASN A 628 -38.28 5.66 -14.71
C ASN A 628 -38.14 4.13 -14.79
N VAL A 629 -36.95 3.59 -14.51
CA VAL A 629 -36.64 2.15 -14.67
C VAL A 629 -37.16 1.32 -13.50
N PHE A 630 -37.11 1.85 -12.28
CA PHE A 630 -37.32 1.03 -11.08
C PHE A 630 -38.74 1.07 -10.49
N HIS A 631 -39.70 1.82 -11.07
CA HIS A 631 -41.04 2.07 -10.50
C HIS A 631 -40.98 2.11 -8.96
N CYS A 632 -40.08 2.97 -8.43
CA CYS A 632 -39.61 2.88 -7.05
C CYS A 632 -40.79 2.87 -6.06
N ALA A 633 -41.10 1.71 -5.47
CA ALA A 633 -41.70 1.67 -4.15
C ALA A 633 -40.64 2.25 -3.20
N LEU A 634 -40.87 3.47 -2.71
CA LEU A 634 -39.94 4.21 -1.87
C LEU A 634 -39.67 3.48 -0.55
N PRO A 635 -38.42 3.10 -0.23
CA PRO A 635 -37.95 3.08 1.13
C PRO A 635 -36.86 4.16 1.23
N LEU A 636 -37.15 5.41 0.83
CA LEU A 636 -36.44 6.51 1.46
C LEU A 636 -36.68 6.27 2.95
N LYS A 637 -35.64 5.89 3.72
CA LYS A 637 -35.75 5.84 5.19
C LYS A 637 -35.89 7.28 5.69
N VAL A 638 -37.04 7.91 5.40
CA VAL A 638 -37.41 9.27 5.80
C VAL A 638 -37.37 9.39 7.32
N SER A 639 -37.53 8.27 8.04
CA SER A 639 -37.41 8.15 9.49
C SER A 639 -36.03 8.48 10.06
N ARG A 640 -34.94 8.51 9.25
CA ARG A 640 -33.59 8.92 9.69
C ARG A 640 -33.20 10.35 9.32
N LEU A 641 -34.07 11.11 8.65
CA LEU A 641 -33.79 12.50 8.25
C LEU A 641 -34.17 13.46 9.38
N GLU A 642 -33.19 13.87 10.19
CA GLU A 642 -33.42 14.82 11.29
C GLU A 642 -33.78 16.24 10.84
N HIS A 643 -33.45 16.62 9.58
CA HIS A 643 -33.53 18.00 9.13
C HIS A 643 -34.74 18.32 8.25
N ASP A 644 -35.45 19.40 8.57
CA ASP A 644 -36.76 19.75 8.02
C ASP A 644 -36.73 20.09 6.51
N ALA A 645 -35.66 20.72 6.04
CA ALA A 645 -35.35 20.97 4.63
C ALA A 645 -35.25 19.70 3.77
N MET A 646 -34.61 18.65 4.30
CA MET A 646 -34.39 17.39 3.58
C MET A 646 -35.65 16.53 3.59
N LYS A 647 -36.42 16.58 4.70
CA LYS A 647 -37.79 16.06 4.72
C LYS A 647 -38.68 16.75 3.69
N LYS A 648 -38.50 18.05 3.40
CA LYS A 648 -39.27 18.76 2.35
C LYS A 648 -38.88 18.34 0.94
N VAL A 649 -37.58 18.17 0.65
CA VAL A 649 -37.12 17.64 -0.65
C VAL A 649 -37.62 16.20 -0.84
N ALA A 650 -37.46 15.35 0.17
CA ALA A 650 -37.96 13.98 0.16
C ALA A 650 -39.49 13.92 0.02
N ARG A 651 -40.25 14.69 0.81
CA ARG A 651 -41.72 14.78 0.72
C ARG A 651 -42.19 15.29 -0.65
N SER A 652 -41.58 16.36 -1.18
CA SER A 652 -41.85 16.87 -2.53
C SER A 652 -41.63 15.82 -3.63
N LEU A 653 -40.68 14.89 -3.43
CA LEU A 653 -40.44 13.78 -4.35
C LEU A 653 -41.41 12.59 -4.12
N CYS A 654 -41.97 12.42 -2.92
CA CYS A 654 -42.82 11.27 -2.56
C CYS A 654 -44.33 11.51 -2.65
N GLU A 655 -44.80 12.74 -2.44
CA GLU A 655 -46.23 13.04 -2.19
C GLU A 655 -47.04 13.32 -3.48
N GLU A 656 -46.42 13.43 -4.65
CA GLU A 656 -47.14 13.70 -5.91
C GLU A 656 -46.86 12.63 -6.98
N THR A 657 -47.93 12.10 -7.57
CA THR A 657 -47.99 10.97 -8.52
C THR A 657 -47.36 11.23 -9.91
N GLY A 658 -46.34 12.09 -10.01
CA GLY A 658 -45.72 12.56 -11.26
C GLY A 658 -44.19 12.73 -11.22
N LEU A 659 -43.49 11.82 -10.53
CA LEU A 659 -42.03 11.82 -10.31
C LEU A 659 -41.19 12.00 -11.60
N THR A 660 -41.66 11.48 -12.74
CA THR A 660 -40.93 11.47 -14.02
C THR A 660 -40.77 12.87 -14.65
N HIS A 661 -41.62 13.84 -14.31
CA HIS A 661 -41.62 15.19 -14.89
C HIS A 661 -40.91 16.25 -14.03
N ARG A 662 -40.49 15.92 -12.80
CA ARG A 662 -39.94 16.89 -11.83
C ARG A 662 -38.42 17.06 -11.85
N ILE A 663 -37.65 16.02 -12.17
CA ILE A 663 -36.19 16.13 -12.24
C ILE A 663 -35.79 16.74 -13.58
N LYS A 664 -35.66 18.07 -13.60
CA LYS A 664 -35.21 18.83 -14.78
C LYS A 664 -33.89 19.56 -14.48
N PRO A 665 -32.90 19.52 -15.38
CA PRO A 665 -31.68 20.29 -15.23
C PRO A 665 -31.96 21.78 -15.02
N GLY A 666 -31.29 22.40 -14.05
CA GLY A 666 -31.41 23.85 -13.81
C GLY A 666 -32.70 24.29 -13.12
N PHE A 667 -33.62 23.37 -12.77
CA PHE A 667 -34.81 23.70 -11.99
C PHE A 667 -34.70 23.16 -10.57
N CYS A 668 -35.13 23.96 -9.60
CA CYS A 668 -35.14 23.57 -8.20
C CYS A 668 -36.18 22.47 -7.94
N LEU A 669 -35.75 21.37 -7.33
CA LEU A 669 -36.60 20.21 -7.00
C LEU A 669 -37.67 20.52 -5.93
N SER A 670 -37.57 21.65 -5.23
CA SER A 670 -38.52 22.03 -4.18
C SER A 670 -39.52 23.10 -4.61
N CYS A 671 -39.06 24.16 -5.28
CA CYS A 671 -39.92 25.30 -5.63
C CYS A 671 -40.02 25.59 -7.13
N GLY A 672 -39.36 24.79 -7.99
CA GLY A 672 -39.39 24.97 -9.45
C GLY A 672 -38.66 26.20 -9.98
N ALA A 673 -37.94 26.95 -9.15
CA ALA A 673 -37.17 28.12 -9.61
C ALA A 673 -36.05 27.69 -10.57
N PHE A 674 -35.90 28.42 -11.68
CA PHE A 674 -34.84 28.20 -12.66
C PHE A 674 -33.53 28.86 -12.21
N LEU A 675 -32.42 28.18 -12.46
CA LEU A 675 -31.06 28.64 -12.24
C LEU A 675 -30.25 28.43 -13.51
N ASP A 676 -29.54 29.48 -13.94
CA ASP A 676 -28.55 29.37 -15.01
C ASP A 676 -27.34 28.55 -14.52
N LEU A 677 -27.26 27.31 -15.01
CA LEU A 677 -26.20 26.37 -14.69
C LEU A 677 -24.85 26.79 -15.28
N GLU A 678 -24.81 27.46 -16.44
CA GLU A 678 -23.56 27.83 -17.08
C GLU A 678 -22.86 28.95 -16.31
N ALA A 679 -23.62 30.01 -15.98
CA ALA A 679 -23.13 31.09 -15.14
C ALA A 679 -22.70 30.59 -13.75
N SER A 680 -23.50 29.72 -13.13
CA SER A 680 -23.20 29.15 -11.81
C SER A 680 -21.94 28.28 -11.84
N ASN A 681 -21.76 27.46 -12.88
CA ASN A 681 -20.54 26.67 -13.07
C ASN A 681 -19.31 27.54 -13.27
N ALA A 682 -19.42 28.66 -14.00
CA ALA A 682 -18.30 29.59 -14.19
C ALA A 682 -17.86 30.25 -12.86
N VAL A 683 -18.80 30.56 -11.95
CA VAL A 683 -18.49 31.03 -10.60
C VAL A 683 -17.76 29.95 -9.80
N VAL A 684 -18.30 28.73 -9.78
CA VAL A 684 -17.74 27.60 -9.03
C VAL A 684 -16.32 27.25 -9.51
N LYS A 685 -16.11 27.14 -10.83
CA LYS A 685 -14.78 26.88 -11.41
C LYS A 685 -13.75 27.93 -11.03
N ARG A 686 -14.13 29.22 -11.03
CA ARG A 686 -13.22 30.30 -10.61
C ARG A 686 -12.85 30.19 -9.13
N ALA A 687 -13.82 29.86 -8.28
CA ALA A 687 -13.59 29.69 -6.85
C ALA A 687 -12.67 28.49 -6.57
N GLU A 688 -12.88 27.36 -7.25
CA GLU A 688 -12.08 26.12 -7.11
C GLU A 688 -10.60 26.34 -7.38
N ILE A 689 -10.24 27.09 -8.43
CA ILE A 689 -8.83 27.38 -8.76
C ILE A 689 -8.10 28.02 -7.57
N CYS A 690 -8.77 28.90 -6.83
CA CYS A 690 -8.17 29.52 -5.64
C CYS A 690 -8.01 28.54 -4.47
N ILE A 691 -8.97 27.62 -4.28
CA ILE A 691 -8.89 26.58 -3.25
C ILE A 691 -7.77 25.58 -3.56
N GLN A 692 -7.66 25.12 -4.81
CA GLN A 692 -6.58 24.22 -5.25
C GLN A 692 -5.19 24.85 -5.11
N ARG A 693 -5.08 26.17 -5.31
CA ARG A 693 -3.83 26.89 -5.03
C ARG A 693 -3.48 26.91 -3.54
N LEU A 694 -4.47 26.95 -2.65
CA LEU A 694 -4.22 26.86 -1.21
C LEU A 694 -3.71 25.47 -0.84
N GLU A 695 -4.36 24.42 -1.35
CA GLU A 695 -3.96 23.02 -1.14
C GLU A 695 -2.48 22.79 -1.49
N GLY A 696 -2.04 23.27 -2.67
CA GLY A 696 -0.64 23.12 -3.10
C GLY A 696 0.40 23.84 -2.22
N LEU A 697 -0.02 24.76 -1.34
CA LEU A 697 0.86 25.52 -0.44
C LEU A 697 0.88 24.98 1.00
N LEU A 698 0.07 23.98 1.34
CA LEU A 698 0.00 23.39 2.68
C LEU A 698 1.30 22.67 3.10
N SER A 699 2.30 22.61 2.22
CA SER A 699 3.56 21.93 2.47
C SER A 699 4.70 22.86 2.88
N PHE A 700 4.88 24.06 2.29
CA PHE A 700 5.98 24.99 2.62
C PHE A 700 5.78 26.34 1.89
N ASP A 701 5.29 27.42 2.54
CA ASP A 701 5.44 28.79 1.97
C ASP A 701 5.16 29.96 2.93
N GLU A 702 5.95 31.03 2.84
CA GLU A 702 5.72 32.36 3.43
C GLU A 702 4.49 33.08 2.83
N ARG A 703 4.00 32.64 1.66
CA ARG A 703 2.86 33.27 0.94
C ARG A 703 1.47 32.85 1.44
N LEU A 704 1.39 32.00 2.46
CA LEU A 704 0.16 31.35 2.92
C LEU A 704 -0.96 32.35 3.26
N THR A 705 -0.65 33.46 3.95
CA THR A 705 -1.64 34.46 4.42
C THR A 705 -2.40 35.13 3.28
N THR A 706 -1.69 35.51 2.20
CA THR A 706 -2.32 36.16 1.04
C THR A 706 -3.23 35.20 0.27
N THR A 707 -2.82 33.94 0.12
CA THR A 707 -3.62 32.91 -0.55
C THR A 707 -4.83 32.53 0.29
N LEU A 708 -4.69 32.44 1.61
CA LEU A 708 -5.79 32.17 2.53
C LEU A 708 -6.90 33.22 2.40
N SER A 709 -6.56 34.51 2.31
CA SER A 709 -7.57 35.57 2.11
C SER A 709 -8.38 35.41 0.82
N LYS A 710 -7.75 34.94 -0.26
CA LYS A 710 -8.41 34.64 -1.53
C LYS A 710 -9.27 33.38 -1.42
N ALA A 711 -8.76 32.36 -0.75
CA ALA A 711 -9.48 31.12 -0.50
C ALA A 711 -10.76 31.35 0.32
N LEU A 712 -10.73 32.22 1.34
CA LEU A 712 -11.92 32.60 2.10
C LEU A 712 -13.01 33.24 1.23
N ARG A 713 -12.64 34.20 0.38
CA ARG A 713 -13.57 34.80 -0.59
C ARG A 713 -14.14 33.76 -1.54
N SER A 714 -13.30 32.84 -2.03
CA SER A 714 -13.74 31.74 -2.87
C SER A 714 -14.67 30.77 -2.15
N LEU A 715 -14.43 30.49 -0.87
CA LEU A 715 -15.32 29.69 -0.04
C LEU A 715 -16.70 30.34 0.12
N ASP A 716 -16.77 31.66 0.27
CA ASP A 716 -18.04 32.39 0.32
C ASP A 716 -18.80 32.33 -1.02
N LEU A 717 -18.07 32.42 -2.15
CA LEU A 717 -18.64 32.19 -3.47
C LEU A 717 -19.19 30.76 -3.62
N LEU A 718 -18.47 29.75 -3.12
CA LEU A 718 -18.96 28.37 -3.12
C LEU A 718 -20.21 28.21 -2.25
N LYS A 719 -20.26 28.81 -1.05
CA LYS A 719 -21.43 28.75 -0.14
C LYS A 719 -22.67 29.47 -0.70
N SER A 720 -22.47 30.49 -1.55
CA SER A 720 -23.56 31.21 -2.20
C SER A 720 -24.09 30.48 -3.43
N ALA A 721 -23.22 29.82 -4.20
CA ALA A 721 -23.59 29.10 -5.42
C ALA A 721 -24.04 27.64 -5.19
N LEU A 722 -23.42 26.93 -4.25
CA LEU A 722 -23.60 25.50 -4.04
C LEU A 722 -24.54 25.21 -2.87
N HIS A 723 -25.16 24.02 -2.91
CA HIS A 723 -25.99 23.55 -1.80
C HIS A 723 -25.16 23.49 -0.50
N PRO A 724 -25.74 23.80 0.69
CA PRO A 724 -24.98 23.85 1.94
C PRO A 724 -24.23 22.57 2.32
N TYR A 725 -24.70 21.41 1.82
CA TYR A 725 -24.06 20.10 2.04
C TYR A 725 -23.29 19.60 0.81
N ASN A 726 -22.87 20.50 -0.09
CA ASN A 726 -22.08 20.14 -1.26
C ASN A 726 -20.65 19.75 -0.84
N LYS A 727 -20.09 18.70 -1.46
CA LYS A 727 -18.77 18.17 -1.12
C LYS A 727 -17.64 19.18 -1.32
N LYS A 728 -17.72 20.01 -2.36
CA LYS A 728 -16.71 21.03 -2.67
C LYS A 728 -16.63 22.10 -1.59
N VAL A 729 -17.76 22.38 -0.91
CA VAL A 729 -17.77 23.28 0.24
C VAL A 729 -17.05 22.63 1.42
N ALA A 730 -17.27 21.34 1.68
CA ALA A 730 -16.55 20.62 2.73
C ALA A 730 -15.04 20.57 2.47
N GLU A 731 -14.62 20.24 1.25
CA GLU A 731 -13.21 20.21 0.84
C GLU A 731 -12.56 21.60 1.02
N ALA A 732 -13.22 22.67 0.58
CA ALA A 732 -12.73 24.03 0.78
C ALA A 732 -12.66 24.43 2.27
N GLN A 733 -13.62 23.99 3.10
CA GLN A 733 -13.59 24.20 4.55
C GLN A 733 -12.39 23.49 5.20
N ASP A 734 -12.11 22.25 4.79
CA ASP A 734 -10.98 21.47 5.29
C ASP A 734 -9.62 22.12 4.94
N TYR A 735 -9.40 22.52 3.67
CA TYR A 735 -8.16 23.20 3.30
C TYR A 735 -7.96 24.53 4.05
N VAL A 736 -9.04 25.29 4.24
CA VAL A 736 -9.01 26.53 5.03
C VAL A 736 -8.72 26.23 6.51
N ALA A 737 -9.30 25.16 7.07
CA ALA A 737 -9.01 24.73 8.44
C ALA A 737 -7.52 24.41 8.63
N GLN A 738 -6.94 23.62 7.72
CA GLN A 738 -5.52 23.27 7.76
C GLN A 738 -4.62 24.51 7.63
N ALA A 739 -4.95 25.44 6.73
CA ALA A 739 -4.21 26.69 6.58
C ALA A 739 -4.26 27.56 7.86
N PHE A 740 -5.43 27.66 8.52
CA PHE A 740 -5.56 28.36 9.79
C PHE A 740 -4.74 27.70 10.91
N CYS A 741 -4.65 26.37 10.92
CA CYS A 741 -3.81 25.65 11.87
C CYS A 741 -2.33 26.02 11.69
N LEU A 742 -1.84 26.04 10.45
CA LEU A 742 -0.45 26.37 10.13
C LEU A 742 -0.05 27.80 10.55
N ILE A 743 -0.98 28.76 10.50
CA ILE A 743 -0.72 30.13 10.96
C ILE A 743 -1.00 30.35 12.46
N GLY A 744 -1.35 29.30 13.20
CA GLY A 744 -1.61 29.34 14.64
C GLY A 744 -2.99 29.84 15.06
N GLU A 745 -3.91 30.12 14.13
CA GLU A 745 -5.29 30.51 14.44
C GLU A 745 -6.17 29.27 14.70
N LEU A 746 -5.86 28.54 15.78
CA LEU A 746 -6.47 27.25 16.12
C LEU A 746 -7.99 27.31 16.28
N GLN A 747 -8.51 28.41 16.83
CA GLN A 747 -9.95 28.62 17.02
C GLN A 747 -10.71 28.62 15.69
N ARG A 748 -10.22 29.38 14.70
CA ARG A 748 -10.82 29.40 13.35
C ARG A 748 -10.64 28.07 12.65
N SER A 749 -9.47 27.45 12.80
CA SER A 749 -9.19 26.12 12.27
C SER A 749 -10.23 25.10 12.73
N ARG A 750 -10.50 25.07 14.05
CA ARG A 750 -11.52 24.21 14.66
C ARG A 750 -12.91 24.44 14.07
N ASP A 751 -13.35 25.70 13.96
CA ASP A 751 -14.69 26.04 13.46
C ASP A 751 -14.87 25.62 11.99
N HIS A 752 -13.84 25.82 11.16
CA HIS A 752 -13.83 25.37 9.76
C HIS A 752 -13.81 23.83 9.65
N CYS A 753 -13.04 23.14 10.50
CA CYS A 753 -12.99 21.68 10.56
C CYS A 753 -14.36 21.09 10.97
N GLN A 754 -15.00 21.62 12.01
CA GLN A 754 -16.35 21.22 12.43
C GLN A 754 -17.38 21.45 11.32
N ALA A 755 -17.29 22.58 10.61
CA ALA A 755 -18.18 22.85 9.48
C ALA A 755 -18.00 21.84 8.33
N SER A 756 -16.76 21.41 8.05
CA SER A 756 -16.47 20.35 7.08
C SER A 756 -17.08 19.01 7.52
N ILE A 757 -16.80 18.57 8.76
CA ILE A 757 -17.32 17.32 9.32
C ILE A 757 -18.85 17.26 9.24
N LYS A 758 -19.53 18.34 9.62
CA LYS A 758 -21.00 18.43 9.56
C LYS A 758 -21.56 18.20 8.15
N ILE A 759 -20.87 18.68 7.11
CA ILE A 759 -21.26 18.44 5.73
C ILE A 759 -21.01 16.97 5.36
N LEU A 760 -19.83 16.44 5.69
CA LEU A 760 -19.43 15.07 5.35
C LEU A 760 -20.34 14.04 6.03
N GLU A 761 -20.78 14.26 7.27
CA GLU A 761 -21.74 13.40 7.96
C GLU A 761 -23.07 13.26 7.20
N LYS A 762 -23.49 14.31 6.48
CA LYS A 762 -24.69 14.25 5.64
C LYS A 762 -24.46 13.50 4.32
N LEU A 763 -23.23 13.46 3.83
CA LEU A 763 -22.87 12.74 2.62
C LEU A 763 -22.63 11.24 2.86
N TYR A 764 -22.00 10.89 3.99
CA TYR A 764 -21.52 9.52 4.27
C TYR A 764 -22.24 8.81 5.42
N GLY A 765 -22.85 9.56 6.35
CA GLY A 765 -23.27 9.04 7.65
C GLY A 765 -22.19 9.22 8.73
N GLY A 766 -22.61 9.26 9.99
CA GLY A 766 -21.75 9.63 11.13
C GLY A 766 -20.69 8.59 11.52
N ASP A 767 -20.86 7.33 11.11
CA ASP A 767 -19.97 6.20 11.44
C ASP A 767 -18.99 5.86 10.31
N HIS A 768 -19.03 6.57 9.19
CA HIS A 768 -18.22 6.26 8.03
C HIS A 768 -16.73 6.61 8.28
N ILE A 769 -15.81 5.80 7.76
CA ILE A 769 -14.36 5.97 7.95
C ILE A 769 -13.81 7.36 7.61
N VAL A 770 -14.37 8.03 6.59
CA VAL A 770 -14.01 9.41 6.22
C VAL A 770 -14.24 10.37 7.39
N ILE A 771 -15.29 10.16 8.18
CA ILE A 771 -15.54 10.96 9.38
C ILE A 771 -14.46 10.71 10.41
N GLY A 772 -14.06 9.46 10.63
CA GLY A 772 -12.94 9.12 11.51
C GLY A 772 -11.65 9.87 11.14
N ASN A 773 -11.30 9.91 9.85
CA ASN A 773 -10.10 10.61 9.37
C ASN A 773 -10.16 12.13 9.61
N GLU A 774 -11.30 12.77 9.35
CA GLU A 774 -11.47 14.21 9.60
C GLU A 774 -11.52 14.53 11.10
N MET A 775 -12.09 13.63 11.90
CA MET A 775 -12.13 13.77 13.34
C MET A 775 -10.73 13.71 13.97
N VAL A 776 -9.77 12.97 13.40
CA VAL A 776 -8.37 13.01 13.87
C VAL A 776 -7.82 14.44 13.81
N LYS A 777 -8.07 15.18 12.72
CA LYS A 777 -7.66 16.60 12.60
C LYS A 777 -8.33 17.46 13.68
N LEU A 778 -9.64 17.31 13.88
CA LEU A 778 -10.38 18.04 14.91
C LEU A 778 -9.83 17.76 16.31
N ALA A 779 -9.61 16.49 16.65
CA ALA A 779 -9.07 16.08 17.94
C ALA A 779 -7.66 16.66 18.18
N SER A 780 -6.79 16.69 17.17
CA SER A 780 -5.49 17.35 17.28
C SER A 780 -5.61 18.84 17.60
N ILE A 781 -6.57 19.56 17.00
CA ILE A 781 -6.81 20.98 17.26
C ILE A 781 -7.37 21.19 18.67
N GLN A 782 -8.35 20.37 19.08
CA GLN A 782 -8.96 20.42 20.42
C GLN A 782 -7.95 20.14 21.53
N LEU A 783 -7.04 19.18 21.30
CA LEU A 783 -5.95 18.89 22.22
C LEU A 783 -5.01 20.09 22.38
N CYS A 784 -4.65 20.76 21.28
CA CYS A 784 -3.84 21.97 21.32
C CYS A 784 -4.54 23.14 22.06
N LEU A 785 -5.87 23.20 21.99
CA LEU A 785 -6.69 24.21 22.68
C LEU A 785 -7.00 23.85 24.15
N GLY A 786 -6.74 22.62 24.59
CA GLY A 786 -7.07 22.15 25.94
C GLY A 786 -8.57 22.00 26.20
N GLU A 787 -9.36 21.64 25.17
CA GLU A 787 -10.82 21.52 25.27
C GLU A 787 -11.28 20.15 25.79
N ASP A 788 -12.26 20.13 26.69
CA ASP A 788 -12.89 18.88 27.18
C ASP A 788 -13.54 18.04 26.04
N ALA A 789 -13.98 18.72 24.98
CA ALA A 789 -14.57 18.07 23.80
C ALA A 789 -13.58 17.12 23.08
N PHE A 790 -12.29 17.22 23.36
CA PHE A 790 -11.27 16.28 22.89
C PHE A 790 -11.61 14.82 23.22
N GLU A 791 -12.10 14.56 24.44
CA GLU A 791 -12.40 13.19 24.89
C GLU A 791 -13.57 12.56 24.15
N GLU A 792 -14.60 13.36 23.83
CA GLU A 792 -15.72 12.93 23.00
C GLU A 792 -15.24 12.59 21.58
N SER A 793 -14.44 13.48 20.97
CA SER A 793 -13.84 13.24 19.66
C SER A 793 -12.99 11.97 19.66
N ARG A 794 -12.15 11.78 20.67
CA ARG A 794 -11.29 10.60 20.83
C ARG A 794 -12.09 9.30 20.92
N ASN A 795 -13.16 9.28 21.72
CA ASN A 795 -14.02 8.10 21.86
C ASN A 795 -14.72 7.76 20.54
N ARG A 796 -15.19 8.78 19.82
CA ARG A 796 -15.83 8.59 18.52
C ARG A 796 -14.87 8.10 17.45
N ILE A 797 -13.63 8.62 17.40
CA ILE A 797 -12.56 8.12 16.51
C ILE A 797 -12.30 6.64 16.79
N ASN A 798 -12.12 6.26 18.06
CA ASN A 798 -11.89 4.86 18.44
C ASN A 798 -13.05 3.96 18.03
N SER A 799 -14.30 4.39 18.20
CA SER A 799 -15.49 3.64 17.78
C SER A 799 -15.48 3.39 16.26
N ILE A 800 -15.30 4.45 15.46
CA ILE A 800 -15.28 4.37 13.99
C ILE A 800 -14.14 3.46 13.52
N PHE A 801 -12.91 3.68 13.98
CA PHE A 801 -11.79 2.86 13.52
C PHE A 801 -11.84 1.43 14.04
N SER A 802 -12.34 1.16 15.26
CA SER A 802 -12.51 -0.22 15.76
C SER A 802 -13.53 -1.01 14.94
N ARG A 803 -14.54 -0.33 14.42
CA ARG A 803 -15.50 -0.91 13.48
C ARG A 803 -14.83 -1.37 12.19
N HIS A 804 -13.96 -0.54 11.60
CA HIS A 804 -13.29 -0.81 10.33
C HIS A 804 -12.04 -1.70 10.43
N TYR A 805 -11.26 -1.57 11.50
CA TYR A 805 -9.93 -2.19 11.64
C TYR A 805 -9.84 -3.18 12.81
N GLY A 806 -10.83 -3.22 13.70
CA GLY A 806 -10.84 -4.16 14.84
C GLY A 806 -9.68 -3.98 15.80
N SER A 807 -9.05 -5.09 16.20
CA SER A 807 -7.87 -5.07 17.08
C SER A 807 -6.64 -4.41 16.45
N HIS A 808 -6.65 -4.18 15.13
CA HIS A 808 -5.52 -3.61 14.41
C HIS A 808 -5.50 -2.08 14.39
N VAL A 809 -6.47 -1.39 15.01
CA VAL A 809 -6.49 0.09 15.08
C VAL A 809 -5.16 0.65 15.55
N ASP A 810 -4.60 0.09 16.61
CA ASP A 810 -3.34 0.56 17.19
C ASP A 810 -2.13 0.36 16.27
N ALA A 811 -2.16 -0.67 15.41
CA ALA A 811 -1.11 -0.93 14.43
C ALA A 811 -1.27 -0.04 13.19
N MET A 812 -2.52 0.22 12.77
CA MET A 812 -2.85 1.07 11.62
C MET A 812 -2.68 2.56 11.93
N PHE A 813 -2.93 2.96 13.18
CA PHE A 813 -2.89 4.34 13.62
C PHE A 813 -2.09 4.46 14.93
N PRO A 814 -0.74 4.30 14.89
CA PRO A 814 0.09 4.39 16.09
C PRO A 814 -0.09 5.71 16.85
N HIS A 815 -0.36 6.81 16.14
CA HIS A 815 -0.60 8.13 16.72
C HIS A 815 -1.86 8.23 17.57
N ILE A 816 -2.86 7.36 17.36
CA ILE A 816 -4.01 7.27 18.26
C ILE A 816 -3.54 6.83 19.65
N ARG A 817 -2.43 6.10 19.78
CA ARG A 817 -1.84 5.81 21.11
C ARG A 817 -1.35 7.07 21.81
N PHE A 818 -0.84 8.06 21.06
CA PHE A 818 -0.49 9.37 21.64
C PHE A 818 -1.74 10.13 22.05
N LEU A 819 -2.84 10.03 21.30
CA LEU A 819 -4.14 10.55 21.75
C LEU A 819 -4.71 9.78 22.96
N LYS A 820 -4.33 8.50 23.14
CA LYS A 820 -4.76 7.67 24.27
C LYS A 820 -4.01 7.96 25.58
N ARG A 821 -2.72 8.32 25.50
CA ARG A 821 -1.94 8.76 26.65
C ARG A 821 -2.19 10.25 26.84
N GLY A 822 -3.10 10.59 27.76
CA GLY A 822 -3.19 11.96 28.26
C GLY A 822 -1.80 12.43 28.68
N ILE A 823 -1.50 13.71 28.38
CA ILE A 823 -0.25 14.38 28.76
C ILE A 823 0.07 14.13 30.23
#